data_AF-A0A496SJL4-F1
#
_entry.id   AF-A0A496SJL4-F1
#
_cell.length_a   1.000
_cell.length_b   1.000
_cell.length_c   1.000
_cell.angle_alpha   90.00
_cell.angle_beta   90.00
_cell.angle_gamma   90.00
#
_symmetry.space_group_name_H-M   'P 1'
#
loop_
_entity.id
_entity.type
_entity.pdbx_description
1 polymer ?
#
loop_
_entity_poly.entity_id
_entity_poly.type
_entity_poly.pdbx_seq_one_letter_code
_entity_poly.pdbx_strand_id
1 'polypeptide(L)'
;MGWRGDDAPASMCAWSLEKLGWADVVTLTHDTTVTFEPVRPSHKIYKIPMTEKEYFLVEYRRAEDSYYDRNIPADGLLIWHIDLTGNNGDEFHKLVDLECADGLYDDKGYPGGEVPDPERGMDNLDFWSHDEVYKRAHLGNRGDATDVYDGVRFKEFSAFTNPSSDGYYLEDTEAFQRVSTGMAIRNIRREGENMAAEVLVRHWSGPIIGDVVWSGEVRVFGDVWIEPKGSITLLPGTHISFRPGDELGGGEEPGRSEIRVLGVMRTKEGRWHGAPSVTIGSEDTSWTGIVVGGNGTLDLSNVSIKGARWGVRGRGGSGRVRLSWSTLSGNEEAIELEDWEGRVELSGCSVRRNGEGIRLEAREVFVENTASYLNEGSGFSISADSLIFRSSGAVENGGGGLRLEGCGKVKIFGSAFKENRGVGLKVTGGKVEASALEIEGNGGGGMVAEDAEISLKGFHFSSNRGFGLRVVRCSGEVVDGKFSGEDVALWCTSSPMEVHRVVFKGNELALLCDDVPLPFLSFNSFLENVLCARNISSDVLDLRNNWWGKRSAPEVSAKLEGPVEWSPFLTYDPAGQMGVRFGEAFPNPSSGEVSFPFQVPWAAGGGWRVKITVWDIWGRTVKVLEDRVFGPGYHVVRWDGRDEGGRKVASGRYVVEFVTCGPEGLERRSGLVLFLIR
;
A
#
# COMPACT_ATOMS: atom_id res chain seq x y z
N MET A 1 44.37 24.91 -2.54
CA MET A 1 44.66 25.85 -3.64
C MET A 1 45.89 26.69 -3.35
N GLY A 2 46.82 26.72 -4.30
CA GLY A 2 47.91 27.70 -4.37
C GLY A 2 47.63 28.60 -5.57
N TRP A 3 46.81 29.63 -5.37
CA TRP A 3 46.09 30.36 -6.41
C TRP A 3 46.95 30.98 -7.51
N ARG A 4 48.22 31.32 -7.23
CA ARG A 4 49.17 31.76 -8.27
C ARG A 4 50.26 30.72 -8.61
N GLY A 5 50.45 29.72 -7.75
CA GLY A 5 51.38 28.60 -7.96
C GLY A 5 52.83 28.86 -7.53
N ASP A 6 53.16 30.08 -7.11
CA ASP A 6 54.52 30.53 -6.74
C ASP A 6 54.59 31.26 -5.38
N ASP A 7 53.48 31.28 -4.63
CA ASP A 7 53.30 32.21 -3.52
C ASP A 7 53.70 31.68 -2.13
N ALA A 8 53.59 30.37 -1.91
CA ALA A 8 53.87 29.62 -0.67
C ALA A 8 53.22 28.23 -0.83
N PRO A 9 53.53 27.24 0.04
CA PRO A 9 52.71 26.04 0.14
C PRO A 9 51.23 26.39 0.34
N ALA A 10 50.35 25.74 -0.41
CA ALA A 10 48.91 25.88 -0.23
C ALA A 10 48.51 25.34 1.15
N SER A 11 47.58 26.03 1.82
CA SER A 11 47.03 25.51 3.06
C SER A 11 46.13 24.30 2.83
N MET A 12 46.15 23.33 3.75
CA MET A 12 45.41 22.07 3.66
C MET A 12 43.89 22.32 3.54
N CYS A 13 43.20 21.59 2.64
CA CYS A 13 41.74 21.62 2.48
C CYS A 13 41.00 20.98 3.66
N ALA A 14 39.69 21.21 3.78
CA ALA A 14 38.86 20.61 4.82
C ALA A 14 39.02 19.09 4.91
N TRP A 15 39.05 18.40 3.75
CA TRP A 15 39.23 16.95 3.71
C TRP A 15 40.60 16.51 4.26
N SER A 16 41.69 17.19 3.89
CA SER A 16 43.01 16.88 4.45
C SER A 16 43.07 17.13 5.96
N LEU A 17 42.45 18.21 6.45
CA LEU A 17 42.36 18.51 7.88
C LEU A 17 41.56 17.43 8.63
N GLU A 18 40.44 16.97 8.06
CA GLU A 18 39.64 15.85 8.60
C GLU A 18 40.49 14.57 8.68
N LYS A 19 41.14 14.18 7.58
CA LYS A 19 41.91 12.92 7.49
C LYS A 19 43.12 12.89 8.42
N LEU A 20 43.76 14.04 8.63
CA LEU A 20 44.90 14.17 9.54
C LEU A 20 44.46 14.30 11.01
N GLY A 21 43.18 14.54 11.29
CA GLY A 21 42.67 14.82 12.64
C GLY A 21 43.16 16.17 13.18
N TRP A 22 43.33 17.17 12.30
CA TRP A 22 43.86 18.50 12.64
C TRP A 22 42.78 19.57 12.78
N ALA A 23 41.51 19.18 12.64
CA ALA A 23 40.35 20.02 12.82
C ALA A 23 39.28 19.27 13.63
N ASP A 24 38.51 20.02 14.40
CA ASP A 24 37.30 19.58 15.08
C ASP A 24 36.15 19.51 14.07
N VAL A 25 35.58 18.31 13.89
CA VAL A 25 34.53 18.05 12.90
C VAL A 25 33.15 18.13 13.54
N VAL A 26 32.39 19.17 13.18
CA VAL A 26 30.99 19.34 13.61
C VAL A 26 30.09 18.64 12.61
N THR A 27 29.45 17.54 12.99
CA THR A 27 28.55 16.80 12.08
C THR A 27 27.13 17.32 12.17
N LEU A 28 26.56 17.72 11.03
CA LEU A 28 25.23 18.32 10.89
C LEU A 28 24.26 17.27 10.32
N THR A 29 23.42 16.69 11.19
CA THR A 29 22.50 15.59 10.83
C THR A 29 21.03 15.99 10.80
N HIS A 30 20.73 17.25 11.12
CA HIS A 30 19.37 17.81 11.17
C HIS A 30 19.41 19.27 10.68
N ASP A 31 18.24 19.79 10.29
CA ASP A 31 18.15 21.20 9.89
C ASP A 31 18.58 22.11 11.04
N THR A 32 19.47 23.04 10.75
CA THR A 32 19.97 23.99 11.74
C THR A 32 20.50 25.25 11.05
N THR A 33 20.40 26.38 11.74
CA THR A 33 21.19 27.55 11.38
C THR A 33 22.59 27.37 11.97
N VAL A 34 23.62 27.56 11.14
CA VAL A 34 25.02 27.40 11.54
C VAL A 34 25.74 28.72 11.38
N THR A 35 26.48 29.12 12.41
CA THR A 35 27.52 30.14 12.30
C THR A 35 28.84 29.42 12.05
N PHE A 36 29.41 29.63 10.86
CA PHE A 36 30.67 29.09 10.41
C PHE A 36 31.81 30.01 10.83
N GLU A 37 32.58 29.56 11.80
CA GLU A 37 33.79 30.26 12.24
C GLU A 37 34.92 30.04 11.21
N PRO A 38 35.82 31.03 11.00
CA PRO A 38 36.95 30.83 10.11
C PRO A 38 37.80 29.63 10.57
N VAL A 39 38.13 28.73 9.65
CA VAL A 39 38.73 27.41 9.97
C VAL A 39 40.08 27.52 10.67
N ARG A 40 40.84 28.60 10.42
CA ARG A 40 42.20 28.78 10.95
C ARG A 40 42.25 29.11 12.44
N PRO A 41 41.56 30.15 12.94
CA PRO A 41 41.51 30.40 14.37
C PRO A 41 40.69 29.37 15.14
N SER A 42 39.61 28.85 14.53
CA SER A 42 38.67 27.97 15.22
C SER A 42 39.04 26.48 15.19
N HIS A 43 39.81 26.06 14.19
CA HIS A 43 40.03 24.65 13.85
C HIS A 43 38.74 23.87 13.55
N LYS A 44 37.63 24.53 13.21
CA LYS A 44 36.34 23.85 12.95
C LYS A 44 36.08 23.62 11.48
N ILE A 45 35.63 22.41 11.15
CA ILE A 45 35.03 22.07 9.86
C ILE A 45 33.66 21.44 10.08
N TYR A 46 32.74 21.62 9.14
CA TYR A 46 31.36 21.19 9.28
C TYR A 46 31.07 20.09 8.27
N LYS A 47 30.56 18.96 8.73
CA LYS A 47 30.32 17.77 7.91
C LYS A 47 28.83 17.54 7.74
N ILE A 48 28.37 17.42 6.50
CA ILE A 48 26.98 17.09 6.17
C ILE A 48 26.98 15.69 5.53
N PRO A 49 26.68 14.63 6.31
CA PRO A 49 26.71 13.26 5.80
C PRO A 49 25.48 12.97 4.94
N MET A 50 25.69 12.30 3.79
CA MET A 50 24.61 11.77 2.95
C MET A 50 24.53 10.25 3.09
N THR A 51 25.65 9.57 2.85
CA THR A 51 25.80 8.13 3.03
C THR A 51 27.05 7.84 3.88
N GLU A 52 27.37 6.56 4.09
CA GLU A 52 28.64 6.18 4.73
C GLU A 52 29.87 6.53 3.87
N LYS A 53 29.67 6.74 2.56
CA LYS A 53 30.74 6.96 1.58
C LYS A 53 30.69 8.33 0.92
N GLU A 54 29.61 9.08 1.10
CA GLU A 54 29.39 10.36 0.42
C GLU A 54 28.94 11.42 1.42
N TYR A 55 29.60 12.58 1.40
CA TYR A 55 29.34 13.67 2.33
C TYR A 55 29.92 15.00 1.82
N PHE A 56 29.38 16.10 2.32
CA PHE A 56 29.96 17.43 2.12
C PHE A 56 30.76 17.89 3.34
N LEU A 57 31.86 18.61 3.10
CA LEU A 57 32.58 19.37 4.12
C LEU A 57 32.49 20.86 3.82
N VAL A 58 32.10 21.65 4.80
CA VAL A 58 32.01 23.11 4.70
C VAL A 58 33.07 23.71 5.61
N GLU A 59 33.86 24.65 5.07
CA GLU A 59 34.80 25.45 5.83
C GLU A 59 34.66 26.93 5.45
N TYR A 60 34.86 27.83 6.41
CA TYR A 60 34.97 29.25 6.14
C TYR A 60 36.45 29.66 6.08
N ARG A 61 36.88 30.27 4.98
CA ARG A 61 38.25 30.77 4.83
C ARG A 61 38.30 32.28 4.65
N ARG A 62 39.33 32.88 5.25
CA ARG A 62 39.69 34.29 5.05
C ARG A 62 41.17 34.45 4.78
N ALA A 63 41.50 35.45 3.97
CA ALA A 63 42.88 35.76 3.61
C ALA A 63 43.72 36.16 4.83
N GLU A 64 43.13 36.89 5.77
CA GLU A 64 43.86 37.48 6.91
C GLU A 64 44.22 36.49 8.03
N ASP A 65 43.58 35.31 8.08
CA ASP A 65 43.71 34.41 9.24
C ASP A 65 44.96 33.53 9.21
N SER A 66 45.64 33.39 8.06
CA SER A 66 46.85 32.58 7.94
C SER A 66 47.79 33.11 6.90
N TYR A 67 49.09 33.01 7.18
CA TYR A 67 50.12 33.27 6.18
C TYR A 67 49.88 32.43 4.91
N TYR A 68 49.43 31.19 5.02
CA TYR A 68 49.22 30.32 3.85
C TYR A 68 47.94 30.64 3.05
N ASP A 69 47.00 31.42 3.61
CA ASP A 69 45.76 31.81 2.95
C ASP A 69 45.77 33.28 2.45
N ARG A 70 46.80 34.08 2.78
CA ARG A 70 46.91 35.51 2.45
C ARG A 70 46.67 35.92 0.99
N ASN A 71 46.77 34.97 0.06
CA ASN A 71 46.58 35.19 -1.37
C ASN A 71 45.32 34.51 -1.92
N ILE A 72 44.41 34.01 -1.07
CA ILE A 72 43.11 33.58 -1.56
C ILE A 72 42.39 34.80 -2.19
N PRO A 73 41.66 34.60 -3.29
CA PRO A 73 41.12 35.71 -4.08
C PRO A 73 39.90 36.38 -3.43
N ALA A 74 39.20 35.66 -2.53
CA ALA A 74 38.11 36.18 -1.73
C ALA A 74 37.89 35.36 -0.45
N ASP A 75 37.30 35.98 0.56
CA ASP A 75 36.81 35.32 1.76
C ASP A 75 35.41 34.74 1.51
N GLY A 76 35.15 33.51 1.95
CA GLY A 76 33.85 32.87 1.78
C GLY A 76 33.82 31.42 2.22
N LEU A 77 32.64 30.80 2.16
CA LEU A 77 32.51 29.36 2.38
C LEU A 77 33.06 28.59 1.19
N LEU A 78 33.81 27.54 1.47
CA LEU A 78 34.18 26.49 0.54
C LEU A 78 33.38 25.24 0.89
N ILE A 79 32.78 24.61 -0.12
CA ILE A 79 31.98 23.39 0.01
C ILE A 79 32.69 22.28 -0.76
N TRP A 80 33.14 21.26 -0.05
CA TRP A 80 33.85 20.13 -0.64
C TRP A 80 32.92 18.92 -0.72
N HIS A 81 32.76 18.34 -1.90
CA HIS A 81 32.04 17.10 -2.12
C HIS A 81 32.99 15.91 -2.01
N ILE A 82 32.73 15.03 -1.06
CA ILE A 82 33.57 13.85 -0.81
C ILE A 82 32.78 12.60 -1.18
N ASP A 83 33.24 11.88 -2.20
CA ASP A 83 32.73 10.55 -2.56
C ASP A 83 33.87 9.52 -2.50
N LEU A 84 33.84 8.66 -1.49
CA LEU A 84 34.84 7.61 -1.27
C LEU A 84 34.80 6.49 -2.31
N THR A 85 33.84 6.50 -3.23
CA THR A 85 33.79 5.59 -4.39
C THR A 85 34.43 6.17 -5.64
N GLY A 86 34.65 7.48 -5.68
CA GLY A 86 35.28 8.19 -6.79
C GLY A 86 36.82 8.13 -6.78
N ASN A 87 37.41 8.83 -7.74
CA ASN A 87 38.85 8.93 -7.95
C ASN A 87 39.22 10.29 -8.55
N ASN A 88 40.14 11.05 -7.94
CA ASN A 88 40.61 12.35 -8.48
C ASN A 88 41.42 12.26 -9.80
N GLY A 89 41.58 11.07 -10.39
CA GLY A 89 42.06 10.92 -11.75
C GLY A 89 40.94 10.87 -12.81
N ASP A 90 39.68 10.90 -12.36
CA ASP A 90 38.48 10.94 -13.19
C ASP A 90 37.76 12.27 -12.92
N GLU A 91 37.74 13.16 -13.91
CA GLU A 91 37.15 14.51 -13.75
C GLU A 91 35.62 14.47 -13.59
N PHE A 92 34.97 13.39 -13.99
CA PHE A 92 33.52 13.23 -13.85
C PHE A 92 33.11 12.55 -12.53
N HIS A 93 34.04 11.92 -11.80
CA HIS A 93 33.75 11.23 -10.54
C HIS A 93 34.89 11.40 -9.52
N LYS A 94 35.08 12.64 -9.03
CA LYS A 94 36.19 12.96 -8.13
C LYS A 94 35.96 12.42 -6.71
N LEU A 95 37.04 11.96 -6.06
CA LEU A 95 36.98 11.54 -4.64
C LEU A 95 36.85 12.74 -3.69
N VAL A 96 37.58 13.82 -3.99
CA VAL A 96 37.48 15.12 -3.33
C VAL A 96 37.27 16.17 -4.41
N ASP A 97 36.10 16.79 -4.42
CA ASP A 97 35.78 17.89 -5.32
C ASP A 97 35.53 19.18 -4.54
N LEU A 98 35.83 20.32 -5.16
CA LEU A 98 35.38 21.62 -4.66
C LEU A 98 34.19 22.06 -5.51
N GLU A 99 33.04 22.26 -4.87
CA GLU A 99 31.85 22.78 -5.54
C GLU A 99 32.00 24.30 -5.70
N CYS A 100 32.55 24.74 -6.84
CA CYS A 100 32.80 26.16 -7.10
C CYS A 100 31.48 26.93 -7.30
N ALA A 101 31.33 28.05 -6.59
CA ALA A 101 30.05 28.77 -6.53
C ALA A 101 29.61 29.41 -7.85
N ASP A 102 30.51 29.53 -8.82
CA ASP A 102 30.29 30.19 -10.11
C ASP A 102 29.69 29.28 -11.21
N GLY A 103 29.57 27.98 -10.96
CA GLY A 103 28.74 27.08 -11.77
C GLY A 103 29.50 26.04 -12.60
N LEU A 104 28.76 25.00 -13.00
CA LEU A 104 29.18 24.01 -14.01
C LEU A 104 28.58 24.37 -15.37
N TYR A 105 29.40 24.35 -16.42
CA TYR A 105 28.99 24.74 -17.77
C TYR A 105 29.44 23.70 -18.80
N ASP A 106 28.64 23.51 -19.85
CA ASP A 106 28.98 22.63 -20.99
C ASP A 106 29.95 23.31 -21.97
N ASP A 107 30.01 24.65 -21.97
CA ASP A 107 30.73 25.42 -22.99
C ASP A 107 32.02 26.08 -22.50
N LYS A 108 31.98 26.89 -21.44
CA LYS A 108 33.14 27.65 -20.92
C LYS A 108 32.98 27.96 -19.44
N GLY A 109 34.11 28.21 -18.77
CA GLY A 109 34.13 28.75 -17.42
C GLY A 109 33.49 30.14 -17.28
N TYR A 110 32.99 30.43 -16.08
CA TYR A 110 32.43 31.73 -15.71
C TYR A 110 33.46 32.87 -15.90
N PRO A 111 33.02 34.08 -16.32
CA PRO A 111 31.66 34.49 -16.69
C PRO A 111 31.34 34.24 -18.18
N GLY A 112 32.19 33.53 -18.91
CA GLY A 112 32.04 33.33 -20.34
C GLY A 112 31.17 32.14 -20.73
N GLY A 113 30.83 31.27 -19.78
CA GLY A 113 29.88 30.18 -19.96
C GLY A 113 28.45 30.69 -20.09
N GLU A 114 27.75 30.24 -21.12
CA GLU A 114 26.36 30.61 -21.40
C GLU A 114 25.40 29.41 -21.29
N VAL A 115 25.92 28.18 -21.21
CA VAL A 115 25.13 26.95 -21.19
C VAL A 115 25.37 26.21 -19.86
N PRO A 116 24.55 26.46 -18.82
CA PRO A 116 24.60 25.71 -17.57
C PRO A 116 24.41 24.22 -17.81
N ASP A 117 25.26 23.40 -17.19
CA ASP A 117 25.10 21.94 -17.16
C ASP A 117 25.36 21.45 -15.73
N PRO A 118 24.33 21.38 -14.88
CA PRO A 118 24.47 20.99 -13.47
C PRO A 118 24.77 19.51 -13.27
N GLU A 119 24.76 18.69 -14.33
CA GLU A 119 24.91 17.24 -14.22
C GLU A 119 26.29 16.74 -14.68
N ARG A 120 26.81 17.35 -15.75
CA ARG A 120 28.06 16.96 -16.43
C ARG A 120 28.98 18.14 -16.73
N GLY A 121 28.53 19.37 -16.46
CA GLY A 121 29.31 20.55 -16.74
C GLY A 121 30.60 20.57 -15.94
N MET A 122 31.51 21.41 -16.40
CA MET A 122 32.80 21.65 -15.77
C MET A 122 32.87 23.09 -15.29
N ASP A 123 33.66 23.35 -14.26
CA ASP A 123 33.95 24.71 -13.81
C ASP A 123 35.30 25.22 -14.34
N ASN A 124 35.69 26.41 -13.89
CA ASN A 124 36.94 27.04 -14.30
C ASN A 124 38.19 26.22 -13.91
N LEU A 125 38.16 25.50 -12.78
CA LEU A 125 39.25 24.66 -12.30
C LEU A 125 39.36 23.39 -13.14
N ASP A 126 38.23 22.76 -13.47
CA ASP A 126 38.14 21.57 -14.30
C ASP A 126 38.65 21.86 -15.72
N PHE A 127 38.18 22.95 -16.34
CA PHE A 127 38.65 23.36 -17.67
C PHE A 127 40.15 23.67 -17.73
N TRP A 128 40.76 24.01 -16.59
CA TRP A 128 42.18 24.33 -16.51
C TRP A 128 43.09 23.09 -16.50
N SER A 129 42.61 21.93 -16.03
CA SER A 129 43.44 20.75 -15.74
C SER A 129 43.91 19.99 -16.99
N HIS A 130 43.37 20.29 -18.17
CA HIS A 130 43.66 19.60 -19.44
C HIS A 130 44.96 20.07 -20.13
N ASP A 131 44.87 20.75 -21.29
CA ASP A 131 45.99 21.28 -22.06
C ASP A 131 45.80 22.77 -22.39
N GLU A 132 46.86 23.43 -22.88
CA GLU A 132 46.83 24.87 -23.10
C GLU A 132 45.83 25.32 -24.19
N VAL A 133 45.54 24.46 -25.17
CA VAL A 133 44.55 24.73 -26.22
C VAL A 133 43.15 24.59 -25.64
N TYR A 134 42.88 23.50 -24.93
CA TYR A 134 41.60 23.22 -24.29
C TYR A 134 41.24 24.30 -23.27
N LYS A 135 42.17 24.61 -22.37
CA LYS A 135 42.03 25.68 -21.38
C LYS A 135 41.66 27.01 -22.04
N ARG A 136 42.35 27.40 -23.12
CA ARG A 136 42.09 28.68 -23.80
C ARG A 136 40.71 28.70 -24.46
N ALA A 137 40.28 27.56 -25.03
CA ALA A 137 38.97 27.44 -25.66
C ALA A 137 37.81 27.55 -24.65
N HIS A 138 37.98 26.98 -23.46
CA HIS A 138 36.96 26.89 -22.41
C HIS A 138 37.12 27.93 -21.29
N LEU A 139 38.05 28.87 -21.42
CA LEU A 139 38.32 29.93 -20.41
C LEU A 139 38.72 29.42 -19.00
N GLY A 140 39.24 28.19 -18.88
CA GLY A 140 39.65 27.63 -17.60
C GLY A 140 40.74 28.46 -16.89
N ASN A 141 40.66 28.56 -15.56
CA ASN A 141 41.56 29.34 -14.72
C ASN A 141 42.05 28.55 -13.49
N ARG A 142 42.95 29.12 -12.67
CA ARG A 142 43.51 28.45 -11.48
C ARG A 142 42.67 28.68 -10.21
N GLY A 143 41.42 29.08 -10.40
CA GLY A 143 40.50 29.55 -9.40
C GLY A 143 40.57 31.07 -9.21
N ASP A 144 39.45 31.68 -8.85
CA ASP A 144 39.35 33.10 -8.55
C ASP A 144 38.34 33.44 -7.44
N ALA A 145 37.97 34.72 -7.33
CA ALA A 145 37.09 35.22 -6.28
C ALA A 145 35.64 34.72 -6.41
N THR A 146 35.29 34.03 -7.49
CA THR A 146 33.95 33.52 -7.78
C THR A 146 33.75 32.06 -7.38
N ASP A 147 34.82 31.31 -7.11
CA ASP A 147 34.76 29.93 -6.60
C ASP A 147 34.10 29.82 -5.20
N VAL A 148 34.12 30.90 -4.41
CA VAL A 148 33.65 30.89 -3.00
C VAL A 148 32.21 31.36 -2.86
N TYR A 149 31.48 30.77 -1.92
CA TYR A 149 30.17 31.26 -1.50
C TYR A 149 30.35 32.44 -0.53
N ASP A 150 30.34 33.66 -1.07
CA ASP A 150 30.64 34.90 -0.34
C ASP A 150 29.46 35.50 0.44
N GLY A 151 28.25 34.94 0.27
CA GLY A 151 27.01 35.42 0.89
C GLY A 151 26.48 36.75 0.34
N VAL A 152 27.05 37.24 -0.76
CA VAL A 152 26.64 38.47 -1.45
C VAL A 152 26.23 38.19 -2.89
N ARG A 153 27.09 37.53 -3.67
CA ARG A 153 26.82 37.04 -5.02
C ARG A 153 26.19 35.66 -4.98
N PHE A 154 26.80 34.74 -4.24
CA PHE A 154 26.37 33.36 -4.13
C PHE A 154 25.86 33.10 -2.71
N LYS A 155 24.54 32.88 -2.60
CA LYS A 155 23.82 32.83 -1.32
C LYS A 155 23.14 31.49 -1.03
N GLU A 156 23.23 30.56 -1.96
CA GLU A 156 22.60 29.26 -1.89
C GLU A 156 23.43 28.21 -2.61
N PHE A 157 23.44 27.00 -2.07
CA PHE A 157 23.87 25.76 -2.70
C PHE A 157 22.78 24.71 -2.47
N SER A 158 22.11 24.25 -3.52
CA SER A 158 20.99 23.30 -3.44
C SER A 158 20.82 22.51 -4.74
N ALA A 159 19.88 21.57 -4.79
CA ALA A 159 19.57 20.81 -6.01
C ALA A 159 19.07 21.69 -7.17
N PHE A 160 18.76 22.96 -6.91
CA PHE A 160 18.27 23.93 -7.90
C PHE A 160 19.31 24.99 -8.29
N THR A 161 20.52 24.93 -7.73
CA THR A 161 21.61 25.83 -8.10
C THR A 161 22.50 25.21 -9.18
N ASN A 162 23.39 26.02 -9.76
CA ASN A 162 24.48 25.56 -10.61
C ASN A 162 25.80 26.06 -9.98
N PRO A 163 26.65 25.18 -9.40
CA PRO A 163 26.53 23.73 -9.32
C PRO A 163 25.33 23.29 -8.46
N SER A 164 24.84 22.08 -8.72
CA SER A 164 23.77 21.48 -7.91
C SER A 164 24.36 20.77 -6.69
N SER A 165 23.56 20.57 -5.64
CA SER A 165 23.96 19.73 -4.51
C SER A 165 23.73 18.24 -4.74
N ASP A 166 23.59 17.79 -5.99
CA ASP A 166 23.29 16.40 -6.33
C ASP A 166 24.51 15.49 -6.21
N GLY A 167 24.28 14.25 -5.79
CA GLY A 167 25.27 13.20 -5.70
C GLY A 167 25.51 12.50 -7.04
N TYR A 168 26.60 11.74 -7.11
CA TYR A 168 27.01 11.05 -8.32
C TYR A 168 26.16 9.79 -8.61
N TYR A 169 25.68 9.69 -9.85
CA TYR A 169 25.04 8.52 -10.45
C TYR A 169 25.93 7.97 -11.56
N LEU A 170 26.35 6.71 -11.46
CA LEU A 170 27.12 6.03 -12.50
C LEU A 170 26.16 5.36 -13.51
N GLU A 171 26.13 5.87 -14.74
CA GLU A 171 25.49 5.21 -15.89
C GLU A 171 26.60 4.66 -16.81
N ASP A 172 26.66 3.33 -16.94
CA ASP A 172 27.72 2.61 -17.65
C ASP A 172 29.16 2.93 -17.17
N THR A 173 29.84 3.87 -17.82
CA THR A 173 31.22 4.29 -17.51
C THR A 173 31.32 5.79 -17.20
N GLU A 174 30.21 6.52 -17.18
CA GLU A 174 30.18 7.97 -16.95
C GLU A 174 29.38 8.27 -15.67
N ALA A 175 29.86 9.23 -14.88
CA ALA A 175 29.16 9.70 -13.69
C ALA A 175 28.42 11.01 -13.98
N PHE A 176 27.29 11.21 -13.30
CA PHE A 176 26.39 12.35 -13.48
C PHE A 176 25.91 12.81 -12.11
N GLN A 177 25.89 14.12 -11.86
CA GLN A 177 25.27 14.67 -10.65
C GLN A 177 23.75 14.71 -10.82
N ARG A 178 23.09 13.58 -10.51
CA ARG A 178 21.62 13.39 -10.69
C ARG A 178 20.95 12.70 -9.51
N VAL A 179 21.71 12.34 -8.48
CA VAL A 179 21.15 11.72 -7.27
C VAL A 179 20.84 12.84 -6.29
N SER A 180 19.59 13.33 -6.28
CA SER A 180 19.17 14.31 -5.28
C SER A 180 19.55 13.85 -3.87
N THR A 181 20.22 14.73 -3.14
CA THR A 181 20.80 14.43 -1.82
C THR A 181 19.87 14.85 -0.68
N GLY A 182 18.85 15.64 -1.00
CA GLY A 182 17.96 16.27 -0.01
C GLY A 182 18.71 17.23 0.91
N MET A 183 19.83 17.81 0.45
CA MET A 183 20.62 18.79 1.19
C MET A 183 20.50 20.17 0.53
N ALA A 184 20.53 21.21 1.34
CA ALA A 184 20.71 22.58 0.86
C ALA A 184 21.41 23.44 1.91
N ILE A 185 22.24 24.37 1.46
CA ILE A 185 22.79 25.46 2.27
C ILE A 185 22.20 26.75 1.75
N ARG A 186 21.22 27.30 2.47
CA ARG A 186 20.46 28.49 2.07
C ARG A 186 20.81 29.69 2.93
N ASN A 187 20.45 30.88 2.44
CA ASN A 187 20.60 32.13 3.18
C ASN A 187 22.04 32.35 3.69
N ILE A 188 23.02 31.97 2.85
CA ILE A 188 24.44 32.17 3.12
C ILE A 188 24.68 33.68 3.16
N ARG A 189 25.24 34.15 4.27
CA ARG A 189 25.45 35.57 4.54
C ARG A 189 26.60 35.77 5.51
N ARG A 190 27.15 36.99 5.54
CA ARG A 190 28.10 37.41 6.58
C ARG A 190 27.36 37.69 7.89
N GLU A 191 27.97 37.29 9.00
CA GLU A 191 27.49 37.52 10.37
C GLU A 191 28.68 37.95 11.25
N GLY A 192 28.98 39.25 11.22
CA GLY A 192 30.20 39.79 11.84
C GLY A 192 31.47 39.26 11.16
N GLU A 193 32.37 38.69 11.96
CA GLU A 193 33.62 38.05 11.50
C GLU A 193 33.40 36.63 10.95
N ASN A 194 32.17 36.10 11.05
CA ASN A 194 31.81 34.74 10.66
C ASN A 194 30.89 34.74 9.42
N MET A 195 30.62 33.55 8.90
CA MET A 195 29.52 33.31 7.96
C MET A 195 28.37 32.64 8.68
N ALA A 196 27.14 32.85 8.21
CA ALA A 196 25.96 32.14 8.69
C ALA A 196 25.16 31.59 7.53
N ALA A 197 24.60 30.40 7.68
CA ALA A 197 23.67 29.82 6.71
C ALA A 197 22.68 28.87 7.39
N GLU A 198 21.58 28.61 6.72
CA GLU A 198 20.65 27.54 7.04
C GLU A 198 21.13 26.27 6.35
N VAL A 199 21.48 25.26 7.13
CA VAL A 199 21.87 23.94 6.61
C VAL A 199 20.67 23.02 6.76
N LEU A 200 20.16 22.55 5.62
CA LEU A 200 19.00 21.67 5.51
C LEU A 200 19.49 20.28 5.15
N VAL A 201 19.05 19.27 5.89
CA VAL A 201 19.52 17.88 5.75
C VAL A 201 18.32 16.94 5.73
N ARG A 202 18.22 16.11 4.68
CA ARG A 202 17.05 15.26 4.41
C ARG A 202 15.77 16.09 4.22
N HIS A 203 15.93 17.23 3.56
CA HIS A 203 14.92 18.19 3.14
C HIS A 203 14.61 17.94 1.66
N TRP A 204 13.48 17.29 1.37
CA TRP A 204 13.15 16.82 0.03
C TRP A 204 12.08 17.66 -0.64
N SER A 205 12.38 18.07 -1.87
CA SER A 205 11.49 18.58 -2.91
C SER A 205 12.21 18.44 -4.26
N GLY A 206 11.48 18.20 -5.35
CA GLY A 206 12.06 18.09 -6.70
C GLY A 206 12.06 16.69 -7.33
N PRO A 207 12.75 16.52 -8.48
CA PRO A 207 12.83 15.27 -9.21
C PRO A 207 13.68 14.22 -8.49
N ILE A 208 13.31 12.94 -8.65
CA ILE A 208 14.16 11.78 -8.35
C ILE A 208 14.42 11.05 -9.68
N ILE A 209 15.62 11.23 -10.23
CA ILE A 209 16.00 10.72 -11.56
C ILE A 209 16.70 9.35 -11.45
N GLY A 210 17.45 9.11 -10.37
CA GLY A 210 18.18 7.87 -10.09
C GLY A 210 17.61 7.06 -8.92
N ASP A 211 18.42 6.14 -8.40
CA ASP A 211 18.07 5.28 -7.27
C ASP A 211 18.40 5.95 -5.93
N VAL A 212 17.36 6.28 -5.16
CA VAL A 212 17.47 6.91 -3.85
C VAL A 212 17.03 5.96 -2.75
N VAL A 213 17.76 5.96 -1.63
CA VAL A 213 17.41 5.18 -0.43
C VAL A 213 17.03 6.14 0.69
N TRP A 214 15.81 6.01 1.19
CA TRP A 214 15.33 6.77 2.34
C TRP A 214 15.39 5.94 3.61
N SER A 215 15.87 6.55 4.69
CA SER A 215 16.07 5.90 6.00
C SER A 215 16.02 6.90 7.16
N GLY A 216 15.55 6.47 8.33
CA GLY A 216 15.36 7.35 9.49
C GLY A 216 14.36 8.49 9.22
N GLU A 217 14.59 9.66 9.81
CA GLU A 217 13.75 10.83 9.57
C GLU A 217 13.96 11.39 8.16
N VAL A 218 12.86 11.61 7.43
CA VAL A 218 12.78 12.22 6.10
C VAL A 218 11.71 13.30 6.16
N ARG A 219 12.02 14.50 5.65
CA ARG A 219 11.09 15.63 5.64
C ARG A 219 10.87 16.10 4.22
N VAL A 220 9.60 16.20 3.84
CA VAL A 220 9.14 16.66 2.53
C VAL A 220 8.55 18.05 2.69
N PHE A 221 9.00 19.00 1.87
CA PHE A 221 8.64 20.42 1.96
C PHE A 221 7.97 20.96 0.68
N GLY A 222 7.97 20.16 -0.37
CA GLY A 222 7.24 20.41 -1.60
C GLY A 222 7.06 19.11 -2.37
N ASP A 223 6.62 19.21 -3.60
CA ASP A 223 6.43 18.03 -4.45
C ASP A 223 7.72 17.26 -4.65
N VAL A 224 7.64 15.93 -4.54
CA VAL A 224 8.72 15.00 -4.92
C VAL A 224 8.19 14.16 -6.07
N TRP A 225 8.83 14.21 -7.24
CA TRP A 225 8.41 13.39 -8.38
C TRP A 225 9.50 12.40 -8.80
N ILE A 226 9.18 11.12 -8.67
CA ILE A 226 10.01 10.01 -9.10
C ILE A 226 9.82 9.85 -10.60
N GLU A 227 10.84 10.24 -11.38
CA GLU A 227 10.85 10.13 -12.83
C GLU A 227 10.76 8.67 -13.29
N PRO A 228 10.36 8.38 -14.54
CA PRO A 228 10.16 7.01 -15.03
C PRO A 228 11.36 6.05 -14.84
N LYS A 229 12.59 6.56 -14.79
CA LYS A 229 13.81 5.78 -14.52
C LYS A 229 14.27 5.83 -13.05
N GLY A 230 13.71 6.75 -12.25
CA GLY A 230 14.08 6.93 -10.86
C GLY A 230 13.42 5.89 -9.95
N SER A 231 14.03 5.68 -8.78
CA SER A 231 13.41 4.89 -7.73
C SER A 231 13.67 5.42 -6.33
N ILE A 232 12.70 5.18 -5.44
CA ILE A 232 12.89 5.34 -4.00
C ILE A 232 12.74 3.97 -3.33
N THR A 233 13.75 3.59 -2.54
CA THR A 233 13.70 2.42 -1.66
C THR A 233 13.64 2.87 -0.19
N LEU A 234 12.56 2.52 0.50
CA LEU A 234 12.35 2.84 1.91
C LEU A 234 12.93 1.74 2.81
N LEU A 235 13.82 2.10 3.73
CA LEU A 235 14.37 1.18 4.73
C LEU A 235 13.42 1.04 5.94
N PRO A 236 13.48 -0.09 6.67
CA PRO A 236 12.84 -0.19 7.99
C PRO A 236 13.27 0.96 8.91
N GLY A 237 12.33 1.53 9.65
CA GLY A 237 12.54 2.67 10.55
C GLY A 237 12.49 4.04 9.86
N THR A 238 12.03 4.10 8.60
CA THR A 238 11.87 5.38 7.89
C THR A 238 10.61 6.10 8.34
N HIS A 239 10.75 7.36 8.73
CA HIS A 239 9.68 8.25 9.13
C HIS A 239 9.65 9.46 8.18
N ILE A 240 8.68 9.45 7.26
CA ILE A 240 8.47 10.51 6.27
C ILE A 240 7.39 11.44 6.80
N SER A 241 7.74 12.71 6.98
CA SER A 241 6.83 13.78 7.42
C SER A 241 6.74 14.89 6.39
N PHE A 242 5.57 15.52 6.32
CA PHE A 242 5.29 16.61 5.39
C PHE A 242 5.10 17.91 6.18
N ARG A 243 5.62 19.01 5.66
CA ARG A 243 5.43 20.34 6.25
C ARG A 243 4.25 21.05 5.57
N PRO A 244 3.49 21.88 6.31
CA PRO A 244 2.43 22.68 5.71
C PRO A 244 2.97 23.62 4.62
N GLY A 245 2.28 23.63 3.47
CA GLY A 245 2.70 24.36 2.28
C GLY A 245 3.34 23.46 1.22
N ASP A 246 3.74 24.09 0.13
CA ASP A 246 4.46 23.46 -0.97
C ASP A 246 5.50 24.47 -1.49
N GLU A 247 6.79 24.21 -1.26
CA GLU A 247 7.90 25.07 -1.70
C GLU A 247 7.95 25.23 -3.24
N LEU A 248 7.38 24.29 -4.01
CA LEU A 248 7.42 24.31 -5.47
C LEU A 248 6.10 24.80 -6.11
N GLY A 249 5.00 24.78 -5.37
CA GLY A 249 3.68 25.26 -5.80
C GLY A 249 3.09 24.50 -6.98
N GLY A 250 3.40 23.20 -7.11
CA GLY A 250 3.10 22.34 -8.24
C GLY A 250 1.97 21.33 -7.98
N GLY A 251 2.02 20.22 -8.72
CA GLY A 251 1.26 19.00 -8.39
C GLY A 251 -0.25 19.04 -8.59
N GLU A 252 -0.95 18.05 -8.02
CA GLU A 252 -2.42 17.96 -8.02
C GLU A 252 -3.07 19.12 -7.23
N GLU A 253 -2.38 19.63 -6.21
CA GLU A 253 -2.82 20.75 -5.38
C GLU A 253 -1.68 21.73 -5.10
N PRO A 254 -1.71 22.95 -5.69
CA PRO A 254 -0.69 24.00 -5.55
C PRO A 254 -0.47 24.61 -4.15
N GLY A 255 -0.64 23.85 -3.07
CA GLY A 255 -0.38 24.26 -1.69
C GLY A 255 -0.19 23.09 -0.72
N ARG A 256 -0.09 21.86 -1.22
CA ARG A 256 0.15 20.64 -0.45
C ARG A 256 1.20 19.81 -1.16
N SER A 257 2.23 19.43 -0.44
CA SER A 257 3.27 18.54 -0.98
C SER A 257 2.68 17.17 -1.39
N GLU A 258 3.14 16.63 -2.51
CA GLU A 258 2.82 15.26 -2.96
C GLU A 258 4.07 14.42 -3.26
N ILE A 259 3.94 13.09 -3.16
CA ILE A 259 4.93 12.17 -3.73
C ILE A 259 4.35 11.60 -5.02
N ARG A 260 4.84 12.07 -6.16
CA ARG A 260 4.44 11.59 -7.49
C ARG A 260 5.32 10.43 -7.93
N VAL A 261 4.72 9.30 -8.26
CA VAL A 261 5.40 8.06 -8.63
C VAL A 261 5.17 7.77 -10.11
N LEU A 262 6.11 8.19 -10.97
CA LEU A 262 6.17 7.80 -12.39
C LEU A 262 7.18 6.66 -12.62
N GLY A 263 8.21 6.57 -11.79
CA GLY A 263 9.16 5.46 -11.69
C GLY A 263 8.73 4.42 -10.65
N VAL A 264 9.60 4.12 -9.68
CA VAL A 264 9.34 3.08 -8.66
C VAL A 264 9.43 3.63 -7.24
N MET A 265 8.43 3.38 -6.42
CA MET A 265 8.51 3.57 -4.97
C MET A 265 8.27 2.24 -4.27
N ARG A 266 9.24 1.77 -3.50
CA ARG A 266 9.18 0.46 -2.84
C ARG A 266 9.71 0.46 -1.43
N THR A 267 9.23 -0.47 -0.62
CA THR A 267 9.91 -0.85 0.63
C THR A 267 11.00 -1.87 0.35
N LYS A 268 12.14 -1.79 1.03
CA LYS A 268 13.19 -2.83 0.93
C LYS A 268 12.64 -4.18 1.38
N GLU A 269 12.87 -5.23 0.59
CA GLU A 269 12.43 -6.59 0.96
C GLU A 269 12.95 -7.01 2.33
N GLY A 270 12.06 -7.58 3.15
CA GLY A 270 12.39 -8.02 4.51
C GLY A 270 11.30 -8.88 5.12
N ARG A 271 11.64 -9.66 6.15
CA ARG A 271 10.63 -10.29 7.01
C ARG A 271 10.19 -9.29 8.06
N TRP A 272 8.95 -8.85 7.96
CA TRP A 272 8.35 -7.89 8.89
C TRP A 272 7.72 -8.63 10.07
N HIS A 273 8.02 -8.18 11.28
CA HIS A 273 7.41 -8.69 12.51
C HIS A 273 6.78 -7.53 13.28
N GLY A 274 5.44 -7.50 13.36
CA GLY A 274 4.71 -6.54 14.19
C GLY A 274 4.27 -5.25 13.48
N ALA A 275 4.35 -4.13 14.19
CA ALA A 275 3.85 -2.82 13.78
C ALA A 275 4.49 -2.31 12.47
N PRO A 276 3.85 -1.35 11.75
CA PRO A 276 4.42 -0.75 10.56
C PRO A 276 5.84 -0.22 10.82
N SER A 277 6.77 -0.62 9.97
CA SER A 277 8.19 -0.27 10.06
C SER A 277 8.53 1.02 9.33
N VAL A 278 7.64 1.49 8.45
CA VAL A 278 7.75 2.78 7.76
C VAL A 278 6.48 3.58 8.03
N THR A 279 6.62 4.86 8.32
CA THR A 279 5.49 5.79 8.47
C THR A 279 5.59 6.90 7.45
N ILE A 280 4.50 7.18 6.76
CA ILE A 280 4.38 8.22 5.73
C ILE A 280 3.18 9.09 6.08
N GLY A 281 3.42 10.37 6.30
CA GLY A 281 2.36 11.36 6.42
C GLY A 281 2.55 12.35 7.56
N SER A 282 1.50 13.09 7.85
CA SER A 282 1.45 14.14 8.87
C SER A 282 0.41 13.81 9.95
N GLU A 283 0.35 14.65 11.00
CA GLU A 283 -0.69 14.52 12.04
C GLU A 283 -2.05 15.10 11.59
N ASP A 284 -2.07 15.89 10.52
CA ASP A 284 -3.24 16.50 9.90
C ASP A 284 -3.26 16.21 8.38
N THR A 285 -4.37 16.49 7.68
CA THR A 285 -4.51 16.28 6.22
C THR A 285 -3.78 17.35 5.38
N SER A 286 -2.58 17.75 5.81
CA SER A 286 -1.79 18.85 5.23
C SER A 286 -1.01 18.48 3.96
N TRP A 287 -1.01 17.21 3.56
CA TRP A 287 -0.37 16.73 2.34
C TRP A 287 -1.36 16.00 1.42
N THR A 288 -1.06 16.00 0.13
CA THR A 288 -1.97 15.46 -0.90
C THR A 288 -2.05 13.94 -0.79
N GLY A 289 -0.90 13.27 -0.77
CA GLY A 289 -0.84 11.82 -0.84
C GLY A 289 0.31 11.29 -1.66
N ILE A 290 0.29 9.97 -1.87
CA ILE A 290 1.14 9.31 -2.87
C ILE A 290 0.34 9.23 -4.19
N VAL A 291 0.80 9.93 -5.22
CA VAL A 291 0.14 10.03 -6.52
C VAL A 291 0.87 9.15 -7.52
N VAL A 292 0.27 8.03 -7.92
CA VAL A 292 0.83 7.10 -8.91
C VAL A 292 0.32 7.47 -10.30
N GLY A 293 1.24 7.68 -11.24
CA GLY A 293 0.92 8.10 -12.61
C GLY A 293 1.64 7.28 -13.67
N GLY A 294 1.14 7.33 -14.91
CA GLY A 294 1.76 6.64 -16.06
C GLY A 294 1.97 5.14 -15.82
N ASN A 295 3.21 4.68 -16.01
CA ASN A 295 3.63 3.30 -15.76
C ASN A 295 4.24 3.09 -14.36
N GLY A 296 4.06 4.05 -13.45
CA GLY A 296 4.66 4.05 -12.13
C GLY A 296 4.29 2.82 -11.30
N THR A 297 5.25 2.33 -10.51
CA THR A 297 5.07 1.18 -9.64
C THR A 297 5.17 1.59 -8.18
N LEU A 298 4.08 1.38 -7.44
CA LEU A 298 4.02 1.49 -6.00
C LEU A 298 3.98 0.08 -5.39
N ASP A 299 5.05 -0.34 -4.72
CA ASP A 299 5.13 -1.64 -4.03
C ASP A 299 5.55 -1.45 -2.57
N LEU A 300 4.55 -1.20 -1.72
CA LEU A 300 4.78 -0.89 -0.31
C LEU A 300 4.30 -2.03 0.58
N SER A 301 5.18 -2.48 1.47
CA SER A 301 4.87 -3.52 2.44
C SER A 301 5.17 -3.08 3.87
N ASN A 302 4.26 -3.33 4.81
CA ASN A 302 4.40 -2.98 6.22
C ASN A 302 4.55 -1.45 6.47
N VAL A 303 3.76 -0.65 5.77
CA VAL A 303 3.78 0.83 5.83
C VAL A 303 2.53 1.37 6.53
N SER A 304 2.68 2.45 7.31
CA SER A 304 1.56 3.26 7.80
C SER A 304 1.47 4.54 6.97
N ILE A 305 0.36 4.74 6.25
CA ILE A 305 0.06 5.97 5.52
C ILE A 305 -1.05 6.71 6.27
N LYS A 306 -0.79 7.94 6.70
CA LYS A 306 -1.73 8.68 7.57
C LYS A 306 -1.86 10.16 7.22
N GLY A 307 -3.03 10.71 7.56
CA GLY A 307 -3.26 12.15 7.52
C GLY A 307 -3.05 12.75 6.13
N ALA A 308 -3.49 12.09 5.06
CA ALA A 308 -3.43 12.62 3.70
C ALA A 308 -4.82 13.04 3.21
N ARG A 309 -4.90 13.85 2.16
CA ARG A 309 -6.16 13.93 1.38
C ARG A 309 -6.47 12.56 0.78
N TRP A 310 -5.52 12.00 0.04
CA TRP A 310 -5.57 10.65 -0.47
C TRP A 310 -4.39 9.85 0.07
N GLY A 311 -4.62 8.74 0.76
CA GLY A 311 -3.50 7.87 1.14
C GLY A 311 -2.71 7.41 -0.08
N VAL A 312 -3.43 6.92 -1.10
CA VAL A 312 -2.89 6.64 -2.45
C VAL A 312 -3.90 7.12 -3.50
N ARG A 313 -3.41 7.87 -4.49
CA ARG A 313 -4.19 8.39 -5.62
C ARG A 313 -3.59 7.95 -6.95
N GLY A 314 -4.41 7.72 -7.98
CA GLY A 314 -3.92 7.53 -9.35
C GLY A 314 -5.03 7.65 -10.39
N ARG A 315 -4.74 8.25 -11.55
CA ARG A 315 -5.72 8.49 -12.62
C ARG A 315 -5.15 8.14 -13.99
N GLY A 316 -5.84 7.29 -14.75
CA GLY A 316 -5.48 6.96 -16.14
C GLY A 316 -4.14 6.23 -16.30
N GLY A 317 -3.62 5.61 -15.23
CA GLY A 317 -2.32 4.93 -15.23
C GLY A 317 -2.42 3.43 -15.53
N SER A 318 -1.33 2.87 -16.02
CA SER A 318 -1.18 1.44 -16.38
C SER A 318 -0.14 0.72 -15.52
N GLY A 319 0.45 1.41 -14.55
CA GLY A 319 1.42 0.88 -13.62
C GLY A 319 0.85 -0.11 -12.58
N ARG A 320 1.67 -0.51 -11.61
CA ARG A 320 1.26 -1.47 -10.58
C ARG A 320 1.09 -0.78 -9.23
N VAL A 321 -0.02 -1.07 -8.54
CA VAL A 321 -0.25 -0.65 -7.17
C VAL A 321 -0.37 -1.89 -6.29
N ARG A 322 0.63 -2.12 -5.45
CA ARG A 322 0.67 -3.22 -4.48
C ARG A 322 0.90 -2.69 -3.08
N LEU A 323 -0.05 -2.98 -2.19
CA LEU A 323 0.07 -2.72 -0.77
C LEU A 323 -0.07 -4.04 -0.01
N SER A 324 0.88 -4.33 0.89
CA SER A 324 0.76 -5.50 1.74
C SER A 324 1.09 -5.24 3.20
N TRP A 325 0.29 -5.77 4.13
CA TRP A 325 0.47 -5.60 5.58
C TRP A 325 0.55 -4.12 6.01
N SER A 326 -0.09 -3.23 5.26
CA SER A 326 -0.02 -1.78 5.44
C SER A 326 -1.29 -1.24 6.10
N THR A 327 -1.15 -0.14 6.84
CA THR A 327 -2.26 0.56 7.49
C THR A 327 -2.49 1.91 6.81
N LEU A 328 -3.74 2.22 6.48
CA LEU A 328 -4.16 3.53 5.98
C LEU A 328 -5.20 4.11 6.94
N SER A 329 -4.89 5.25 7.56
CA SER A 329 -5.78 5.83 8.58
C SER A 329 -5.73 7.35 8.68
N GLY A 330 -6.88 7.97 8.99
CA GLY A 330 -6.98 9.42 9.15
C GLY A 330 -6.85 10.20 7.84
N ASN A 331 -7.05 9.55 6.71
CA ASN A 331 -7.06 10.20 5.39
C ASN A 331 -8.48 10.64 5.04
N GLU A 332 -8.64 11.65 4.17
CA GLU A 332 -9.98 11.99 3.63
C GLU A 332 -10.49 10.83 2.75
N GLU A 333 -9.63 10.29 1.89
CA GLU A 333 -9.83 9.08 1.10
C GLU A 333 -8.64 8.14 1.31
N ALA A 334 -8.85 6.86 1.65
CA ALA A 334 -7.71 5.98 1.91
C ALA A 334 -6.99 5.60 0.61
N ILE A 335 -7.74 5.14 -0.40
CA ILE A 335 -7.23 4.81 -1.74
C ILE A 335 -8.25 5.23 -2.79
N GLU A 336 -7.81 5.97 -3.80
CA GLU A 336 -8.63 6.35 -4.96
C GLU A 336 -7.86 6.10 -6.26
N LEU A 337 -8.28 5.10 -7.05
CA LEU A 337 -7.78 4.86 -8.40
C LEU A 337 -8.94 5.00 -9.40
N GLU A 338 -8.75 5.84 -10.42
CA GLU A 338 -9.73 6.13 -11.48
C GLU A 338 -9.15 5.77 -12.85
N ASP A 339 -9.97 5.19 -13.74
CA ASP A 339 -9.56 4.79 -15.09
C ASP A 339 -8.23 4.00 -15.11
N TRP A 340 -8.01 3.09 -14.15
CA TRP A 340 -6.72 2.44 -13.94
C TRP A 340 -6.57 1.16 -14.78
N GLU A 341 -5.71 1.20 -15.79
CA GLU A 341 -5.48 0.06 -16.68
C GLU A 341 -4.61 -1.04 -16.04
N GLY A 342 -3.89 -0.69 -14.98
CA GLY A 342 -2.94 -1.57 -14.31
C GLY A 342 -3.53 -2.50 -13.25
N ARG A 343 -2.69 -3.37 -12.70
CA ARG A 343 -3.08 -4.34 -11.66
C ARG A 343 -3.03 -3.71 -10.26
N VAL A 344 -4.06 -3.97 -9.45
CA VAL A 344 -4.16 -3.54 -8.06
C VAL A 344 -4.17 -4.76 -7.12
N GLU A 345 -3.24 -4.79 -6.17
CA GLU A 345 -3.09 -5.88 -5.19
C GLU A 345 -3.08 -5.34 -3.75
N LEU A 346 -4.09 -5.68 -2.95
CA LEU A 346 -4.19 -5.35 -1.53
C LEU A 346 -4.18 -6.63 -0.71
N SER A 347 -3.18 -6.81 0.16
CA SER A 347 -3.02 -8.05 0.94
C SER A 347 -2.69 -7.78 2.40
N GLY A 348 -3.56 -8.17 3.34
CA GLY A 348 -3.27 -7.98 4.77
C GLY A 348 -3.38 -6.53 5.23
N CYS A 349 -4.08 -5.67 4.47
CA CYS A 349 -4.15 -4.23 4.76
C CYS A 349 -5.24 -3.90 5.79
N SER A 350 -5.03 -2.81 6.54
CA SER A 350 -5.97 -2.25 7.50
C SER A 350 -6.34 -0.82 7.09
N VAL A 351 -7.57 -0.61 6.62
CA VAL A 351 -8.09 0.69 6.19
C VAL A 351 -9.10 1.17 7.21
N ARG A 352 -8.74 2.17 8.02
CA ARG A 352 -9.54 2.53 9.19
C ARG A 352 -9.59 4.02 9.50
N ARG A 353 -10.74 4.50 9.98
CA ARG A 353 -10.92 5.89 10.42
C ARG A 353 -10.51 6.90 9.35
N ASN A 354 -10.89 6.62 8.11
CA ASN A 354 -10.77 7.56 7.00
C ASN A 354 -12.14 8.19 6.72
N GLY A 355 -12.18 9.31 5.99
CA GLY A 355 -13.43 9.86 5.47
C GLY A 355 -14.12 8.84 4.57
N GLU A 356 -13.39 8.27 3.61
CA GLU A 356 -13.82 7.18 2.74
C GLU A 356 -12.75 6.08 2.69
N GLY A 357 -13.19 4.84 2.48
CA GLY A 357 -12.32 3.66 2.45
C GLY A 357 -11.53 3.52 1.14
N ILE A 358 -11.90 2.55 0.32
CA ILE A 358 -11.20 2.23 -0.94
C ILE A 358 -12.14 2.44 -2.13
N ARG A 359 -11.76 3.31 -3.07
CA ARG A 359 -12.43 3.51 -4.35
C ARG A 359 -11.51 3.09 -5.51
N LEU A 360 -11.92 2.10 -6.29
CA LEU A 360 -11.12 1.56 -7.39
C LEU A 360 -11.96 1.43 -8.65
N GLU A 361 -11.49 2.03 -9.73
CA GLU A 361 -11.89 1.72 -11.10
C GLU A 361 -10.64 1.19 -11.80
N ALA A 362 -10.52 -0.13 -11.93
CA ALA A 362 -9.32 -0.77 -12.42
C ALA A 362 -9.60 -2.09 -13.14
N ARG A 363 -8.77 -2.52 -14.10
CA ARG A 363 -9.01 -3.78 -14.83
C ARG A 363 -8.98 -5.02 -13.94
N GLU A 364 -7.91 -5.19 -13.18
CA GLU A 364 -7.69 -6.37 -12.35
C GLU A 364 -7.44 -5.98 -10.90
N VAL A 365 -8.33 -6.43 -10.02
CA VAL A 365 -8.28 -6.13 -8.59
C VAL A 365 -8.22 -7.41 -7.77
N PHE A 366 -7.23 -7.49 -6.88
CA PHE A 366 -7.04 -8.58 -5.94
C PHE A 366 -7.04 -8.02 -4.51
N VAL A 367 -8.03 -8.42 -3.71
CA VAL A 367 -8.15 -8.03 -2.30
C VAL A 367 -8.15 -9.28 -1.44
N GLU A 368 -7.16 -9.39 -0.56
CA GLU A 368 -6.98 -10.53 0.33
C GLU A 368 -6.68 -10.08 1.75
N ASN A 369 -7.26 -10.77 2.76
CA ASN A 369 -6.97 -10.54 4.17
C ASN A 369 -7.02 -9.05 4.57
N THR A 370 -7.85 -8.25 3.89
CA THR A 370 -7.88 -6.80 4.01
C THR A 370 -9.18 -6.38 4.67
N ALA A 371 -9.06 -5.54 5.69
CA ALA A 371 -10.20 -5.08 6.49
C ALA A 371 -10.37 -3.57 6.35
N SER A 372 -11.60 -3.15 6.07
CA SER A 372 -12.02 -1.76 6.10
C SER A 372 -12.96 -1.53 7.28
N TYR A 373 -12.63 -0.64 8.22
CA TYR A 373 -13.49 -0.45 9.39
C TYR A 373 -13.45 0.93 10.02
N LEU A 374 -14.58 1.35 10.58
CA LEU A 374 -14.75 2.66 11.22
C LEU A 374 -14.43 3.85 10.30
N ASN A 375 -14.59 3.70 8.98
CA ASN A 375 -14.56 4.86 8.08
C ASN A 375 -15.89 5.61 8.15
N GLU A 376 -15.87 6.93 7.92
CA GLU A 376 -17.09 7.75 7.94
C GLU A 376 -18.03 7.39 6.79
N GLY A 377 -17.46 7.08 5.63
CA GLY A 377 -18.11 6.66 4.40
C GLY A 377 -18.09 5.15 4.19
N SER A 378 -18.00 4.71 2.94
CA SER A 378 -18.08 3.29 2.58
C SER A 378 -16.75 2.56 2.77
N GLY A 379 -16.81 1.25 2.97
CA GLY A 379 -15.59 0.44 3.09
C GLY A 379 -14.87 0.27 1.75
N PHE A 380 -15.60 -0.24 0.75
CA PHE A 380 -15.08 -0.48 -0.59
C PHE A 380 -16.09 -0.08 -1.66
N SER A 381 -15.62 0.56 -2.72
CA SER A 381 -16.35 0.82 -3.96
C SER A 381 -15.45 0.43 -5.13
N ILE A 382 -15.80 -0.64 -5.85
CA ILE A 382 -14.93 -1.26 -6.86
C ILE A 382 -15.69 -1.42 -8.18
N SER A 383 -15.07 -0.97 -9.27
CA SER A 383 -15.40 -1.29 -10.64
C SER A 383 -14.20 -1.98 -11.30
N ALA A 384 -14.39 -3.20 -11.82
CA ALA A 384 -13.29 -3.96 -12.41
C ALA A 384 -13.71 -5.05 -13.41
N ASP A 385 -12.91 -5.27 -14.46
CA ASP A 385 -13.10 -6.38 -15.39
C ASP A 385 -13.05 -7.73 -14.65
N SER A 386 -12.12 -7.86 -13.70
CA SER A 386 -11.94 -9.04 -12.86
C SER A 386 -11.61 -8.67 -11.41
N LEU A 387 -12.41 -9.19 -10.48
CA LEU A 387 -12.22 -9.03 -9.04
C LEU A 387 -12.09 -10.39 -8.33
N ILE A 388 -11.02 -10.54 -7.54
CA ILE A 388 -10.93 -11.57 -6.50
C ILE A 388 -10.91 -10.88 -5.14
N PHE A 389 -11.95 -11.13 -4.33
CA PHE A 389 -12.10 -10.60 -2.98
C PHE A 389 -12.20 -11.75 -1.97
N ARG A 390 -11.23 -11.89 -1.07
CA ARG A 390 -11.17 -13.07 -0.21
C ARG A 390 -10.70 -12.81 1.20
N SER A 391 -11.26 -13.54 2.15
CA SER A 391 -10.88 -13.44 3.57
C SER A 391 -10.82 -11.99 4.05
N SER A 392 -11.67 -11.13 3.49
CA SER A 392 -11.62 -9.67 3.61
C SER A 392 -12.99 -9.18 4.06
N GLY A 393 -13.08 -7.93 4.51
CA GLY A 393 -14.36 -7.47 5.03
C GLY A 393 -14.45 -5.99 5.34
N ALA A 394 -15.68 -5.52 5.46
CA ALA A 394 -16.02 -4.16 5.83
C ALA A 394 -16.89 -4.16 7.09
N VAL A 395 -16.44 -3.50 8.16
CA VAL A 395 -17.07 -3.57 9.48
C VAL A 395 -17.27 -2.17 10.07
N GLU A 396 -18.46 -1.88 10.59
CA GLU A 396 -18.74 -0.62 11.31
C GLU A 396 -18.44 0.66 10.51
N ASN A 397 -18.60 0.63 9.18
CA ASN A 397 -18.44 1.83 8.35
C ASN A 397 -19.73 2.66 8.35
N GLY A 398 -19.58 3.99 8.28
CA GLY A 398 -20.72 4.92 8.25
C GLY A 398 -21.49 4.92 6.93
N GLY A 399 -20.92 4.34 5.87
CA GLY A 399 -21.55 4.01 4.59
C GLY A 399 -21.84 2.52 4.41
N GLY A 400 -21.72 2.02 3.17
CA GLY A 400 -21.91 0.59 2.85
C GLY A 400 -20.63 -0.24 3.05
N GLY A 401 -20.76 -1.56 3.04
CA GLY A 401 -19.62 -2.47 3.19
C GLY A 401 -18.79 -2.56 1.91
N LEU A 402 -19.29 -3.30 0.91
CA LEU A 402 -18.70 -3.42 -0.43
C LEU A 402 -19.73 -3.09 -1.51
N ARG A 403 -19.38 -2.15 -2.39
CA ARG A 403 -20.14 -1.82 -3.60
C ARG A 403 -19.36 -2.26 -4.84
N LEU A 404 -20.02 -3.02 -5.70
CA LEU A 404 -19.52 -3.48 -7.00
C LEU A 404 -20.38 -2.91 -8.12
N GLU A 405 -19.77 -2.16 -9.04
CA GLU A 405 -20.47 -1.51 -10.15
C GLU A 405 -19.72 -1.79 -11.46
N GLY A 406 -20.42 -2.34 -12.46
CA GLY A 406 -19.84 -2.59 -13.78
C GLY A 406 -18.79 -3.70 -13.82
N CYS A 407 -18.73 -4.56 -12.79
CA CYS A 407 -17.72 -5.59 -12.74
C CYS A 407 -17.99 -6.72 -13.74
N GLY A 408 -16.95 -7.23 -14.41
CA GLY A 408 -17.08 -8.34 -15.36
C GLY A 408 -17.23 -9.69 -14.66
N LYS A 409 -16.13 -10.22 -14.10
CA LYS A 409 -16.09 -11.47 -13.34
C LYS A 409 -15.71 -11.20 -11.89
N VAL A 410 -16.56 -11.62 -10.96
CA VAL A 410 -16.38 -11.38 -9.53
C VAL A 410 -16.34 -12.70 -8.78
N LYS A 411 -15.30 -12.88 -7.96
CA LYS A 411 -15.20 -13.98 -6.99
C LYS A 411 -15.06 -13.42 -5.58
N ILE A 412 -16.01 -13.73 -4.71
CA ILE A 412 -16.00 -13.35 -3.30
C ILE A 412 -16.02 -14.60 -2.44
N PHE A 413 -15.06 -14.79 -1.54
CA PHE A 413 -15.07 -15.94 -0.65
C PHE A 413 -14.57 -15.69 0.77
N GLY A 414 -15.22 -16.31 1.75
CA GLY A 414 -14.82 -16.25 3.16
C GLY A 414 -14.77 -14.83 3.71
N SER A 415 -15.71 -13.97 3.30
CA SER A 415 -15.66 -12.52 3.52
C SER A 415 -16.83 -12.04 4.38
N ALA A 416 -16.61 -10.95 5.13
CA ALA A 416 -17.55 -10.49 6.14
C ALA A 416 -17.93 -9.01 5.96
N PHE A 417 -19.23 -8.69 6.02
CA PHE A 417 -19.76 -7.34 5.93
C PHE A 417 -20.71 -7.09 7.10
N LYS A 418 -20.24 -6.41 8.14
CA LYS A 418 -20.94 -6.37 9.43
C LYS A 418 -21.15 -4.95 9.96
N GLU A 419 -22.31 -4.69 10.55
CA GLU A 419 -22.60 -3.46 11.30
C GLU A 419 -22.34 -2.17 10.50
N ASN A 420 -22.41 -2.21 9.16
CA ASN A 420 -22.29 -1.02 8.34
C ASN A 420 -23.64 -0.28 8.35
N ARG A 421 -23.63 1.06 8.35
CA ARG A 421 -24.89 1.82 8.34
C ARG A 421 -25.68 1.65 7.04
N GLY A 422 -24.98 1.41 5.92
CA GLY A 422 -25.55 1.14 4.60
C GLY A 422 -25.79 -0.35 4.32
N VAL A 423 -25.84 -0.72 3.04
CA VAL A 423 -25.94 -2.12 2.59
C VAL A 423 -24.60 -2.83 2.84
N GLY A 424 -24.62 -4.08 3.31
CA GLY A 424 -23.42 -4.89 3.50
C GLY A 424 -22.67 -5.16 2.19
N LEU A 425 -23.38 -5.70 1.19
CA LEU A 425 -22.86 -5.95 -0.16
C LEU A 425 -23.84 -5.48 -1.24
N LYS A 426 -23.43 -4.55 -2.11
CA LYS A 426 -24.20 -4.15 -3.30
C LYS A 426 -23.48 -4.59 -4.57
N VAL A 427 -24.21 -5.23 -5.47
CA VAL A 427 -23.73 -5.69 -6.79
C VAL A 427 -24.65 -5.15 -7.88
N THR A 428 -24.07 -4.55 -8.92
CA THR A 428 -24.81 -4.11 -10.12
C THR A 428 -24.12 -4.66 -11.37
N GLY A 429 -24.78 -5.58 -12.07
CA GLY A 429 -24.25 -6.25 -13.25
C GLY A 429 -23.25 -7.38 -12.96
N GLY A 430 -22.81 -8.05 -14.04
CA GLY A 430 -21.70 -9.00 -14.01
C GLY A 430 -22.07 -10.43 -13.59
N LYS A 431 -21.06 -11.31 -13.59
CA LYS A 431 -21.15 -12.68 -13.08
C LYS A 431 -20.45 -12.78 -11.72
N VAL A 432 -21.22 -13.11 -10.69
CA VAL A 432 -20.76 -13.12 -9.30
C VAL A 432 -20.80 -14.54 -8.73
N GLU A 433 -19.62 -15.05 -8.40
CA GLU A 433 -19.44 -16.27 -7.61
C GLU A 433 -19.11 -15.86 -6.16
N ALA A 434 -20.08 -16.00 -5.27
CA ALA A 434 -19.95 -15.66 -3.87
C ALA A 434 -20.06 -16.91 -3.00
N SER A 435 -19.16 -17.08 -2.04
CA SER A 435 -19.24 -18.19 -1.10
C SER A 435 -18.79 -17.84 0.31
N ALA A 436 -19.34 -18.52 1.32
CA ALA A 436 -18.94 -18.34 2.72
C ALA A 436 -18.98 -16.86 3.15
N LEU A 437 -20.06 -16.17 2.80
CA LEU A 437 -20.27 -14.78 3.18
C LEU A 437 -20.94 -14.69 4.55
N GLU A 438 -20.45 -13.80 5.40
CA GLU A 438 -21.11 -13.41 6.64
C GLU A 438 -21.59 -11.97 6.53
N ILE A 439 -22.91 -11.76 6.53
CA ILE A 439 -23.49 -10.41 6.41
C ILE A 439 -24.45 -10.17 7.58
N GLU A 440 -24.06 -9.28 8.48
CA GLU A 440 -24.70 -9.18 9.80
C GLU A 440 -24.95 -7.74 10.22
N GLY A 441 -26.15 -7.43 10.73
CA GLY A 441 -26.40 -6.16 11.42
C GLY A 441 -26.33 -4.90 10.55
N ASN A 442 -26.39 -5.02 9.22
CA ASN A 442 -26.25 -3.85 8.35
C ASN A 442 -27.54 -3.03 8.30
N GLY A 443 -27.41 -1.70 8.47
CA GLY A 443 -28.52 -0.77 8.61
C GLY A 443 -29.28 -0.47 7.31
N GLY A 444 -28.67 -0.72 6.15
CA GLY A 444 -29.28 -0.56 4.82
C GLY A 444 -29.70 -1.88 4.15
N GLY A 445 -29.56 -3.01 4.85
CA GLY A 445 -29.82 -4.37 4.34
C GLY A 445 -28.56 -5.19 4.13
N GLY A 446 -28.72 -6.50 3.97
CA GLY A 446 -27.62 -7.45 3.85
C GLY A 446 -26.91 -7.36 2.50
N MET A 447 -27.47 -8.03 1.49
CA MET A 447 -26.98 -8.03 0.12
C MET A 447 -28.05 -7.55 -0.85
N VAL A 448 -27.67 -6.67 -1.77
CA VAL A 448 -28.49 -6.29 -2.94
C VAL A 448 -27.73 -6.69 -4.19
N ALA A 449 -28.43 -7.32 -5.13
CA ALA A 449 -27.91 -7.54 -6.46
C ALA A 449 -28.94 -7.18 -7.53
N GLU A 450 -28.47 -6.44 -8.54
CA GLU A 450 -29.28 -5.90 -9.62
C GLU A 450 -28.65 -6.28 -10.96
N ASP A 451 -29.47 -6.78 -11.89
CA ASP A 451 -29.07 -7.09 -13.28
C ASP A 451 -27.85 -8.04 -13.40
N ALA A 452 -27.74 -9.02 -12.50
CA ALA A 452 -26.55 -9.87 -12.36
C ALA A 452 -26.85 -11.38 -12.43
N GLU A 453 -25.86 -12.17 -12.84
CA GLU A 453 -25.85 -13.64 -12.67
C GLU A 453 -25.13 -13.98 -11.36
N ILE A 454 -25.82 -14.62 -10.41
CA ILE A 454 -25.32 -14.83 -9.05
C ILE A 454 -25.31 -16.31 -8.69
N SER A 455 -24.15 -16.81 -8.26
CA SER A 455 -24.01 -18.09 -7.56
C SER A 455 -23.57 -17.80 -6.12
N LEU A 456 -24.51 -17.82 -5.17
CA LEU A 456 -24.27 -17.59 -3.75
C LEU A 456 -24.33 -18.89 -2.96
N LYS A 457 -23.22 -19.28 -2.31
CA LYS A 457 -23.08 -20.59 -1.63
C LYS A 457 -22.60 -20.46 -0.18
N GLY A 458 -23.13 -21.25 0.76
CA GLY A 458 -22.48 -21.35 2.08
C GLY A 458 -22.57 -20.08 2.95
N PHE A 459 -23.56 -19.21 2.75
CA PHE A 459 -23.64 -17.89 3.38
C PHE A 459 -24.40 -17.89 4.71
N HIS A 460 -24.17 -16.88 5.53
CA HIS A 460 -24.93 -16.59 6.75
C HIS A 460 -25.28 -15.11 6.82
N PHE A 461 -26.54 -14.80 6.57
CA PHE A 461 -27.07 -13.45 6.68
C PHE A 461 -27.96 -13.36 7.93
N SER A 462 -27.71 -12.37 8.78
CA SER A 462 -28.52 -12.21 9.97
C SER A 462 -28.71 -10.79 10.45
N SER A 463 -29.90 -10.51 10.98
CA SER A 463 -30.23 -9.27 11.67
C SER A 463 -29.97 -8.01 10.82
N ASN A 464 -30.12 -8.09 9.50
CA ASN A 464 -29.99 -6.92 8.63
C ASN A 464 -31.33 -6.21 8.54
N ARG A 465 -31.29 -4.87 8.49
CA ARG A 465 -32.51 -4.08 8.41
C ARG A 465 -33.08 -4.12 7.00
N GLY A 466 -34.40 -4.33 6.89
CA GLY A 466 -35.13 -4.33 5.62
C GLY A 466 -35.05 -5.66 4.87
N PHE A 467 -33.86 -6.18 4.60
CA PHE A 467 -33.71 -7.47 3.92
C PHE A 467 -32.35 -8.16 4.18
N GLY A 468 -32.35 -9.49 4.10
CA GLY A 468 -31.14 -10.30 4.05
C GLY A 468 -30.53 -10.28 2.64
N LEU A 469 -31.27 -10.76 1.64
CA LEU A 469 -30.89 -10.74 0.22
C LEU A 469 -32.02 -10.15 -0.62
N ARG A 470 -31.72 -9.11 -1.40
CA ARG A 470 -32.61 -8.56 -2.43
C ARG A 470 -32.02 -8.79 -3.82
N VAL A 471 -32.79 -9.45 -4.69
CA VAL A 471 -32.43 -9.71 -6.08
C VAL A 471 -33.42 -9.06 -7.03
N VAL A 472 -32.91 -8.30 -8.00
CA VAL A 472 -33.73 -7.56 -8.97
C VAL A 472 -33.22 -7.84 -10.38
N ARG A 473 -34.05 -8.50 -11.20
CA ARG A 473 -33.68 -8.94 -12.56
C ARG A 473 -32.42 -9.79 -12.59
N CYS A 474 -32.26 -10.68 -11.61
CA CYS A 474 -31.10 -11.57 -11.49
C CYS A 474 -31.45 -13.02 -11.80
N SER A 475 -30.46 -13.80 -12.21
CA SER A 475 -30.56 -15.25 -12.39
C SER A 475 -29.43 -15.99 -11.68
N GLY A 476 -29.56 -17.30 -11.49
CA GLY A 476 -28.53 -18.16 -10.91
C GLY A 476 -29.02 -18.91 -9.69
N GLU A 477 -28.15 -19.15 -8.72
CA GLU A 477 -28.42 -20.04 -7.59
C GLU A 477 -28.10 -19.42 -6.22
N VAL A 478 -28.93 -19.73 -5.22
CA VAL A 478 -28.73 -19.40 -3.81
C VAL A 478 -28.84 -20.68 -3.00
N VAL A 479 -27.69 -21.16 -2.50
CA VAL A 479 -27.61 -22.54 -2.02
C VAL A 479 -26.81 -22.64 -0.74
N ASP A 480 -27.14 -23.64 0.08
CA ASP A 480 -26.32 -24.05 1.22
C ASP A 480 -26.08 -22.94 2.27
N GLY A 481 -27.04 -22.04 2.49
CA GLY A 481 -26.89 -20.89 3.38
C GLY A 481 -27.99 -20.77 4.42
N LYS A 482 -27.93 -19.68 5.19
CA LYS A 482 -28.90 -19.38 6.24
C LYS A 482 -29.23 -17.89 6.27
N PHE A 483 -30.52 -17.61 6.41
CA PHE A 483 -31.07 -16.32 6.81
C PHE A 483 -31.67 -16.41 8.21
N SER A 484 -31.34 -15.47 9.08
CA SER A 484 -32.01 -15.40 10.40
C SER A 484 -32.16 -14.01 10.99
N GLY A 485 -33.34 -13.73 11.55
CA GLY A 485 -33.63 -12.44 12.16
C GLY A 485 -33.75 -11.30 11.15
N GLU A 486 -34.03 -11.61 9.89
CA GLU A 486 -34.23 -10.62 8.84
C GLU A 486 -35.67 -10.11 8.83
N ASP A 487 -35.87 -8.84 8.48
CA ASP A 487 -37.20 -8.29 8.18
C ASP A 487 -37.78 -9.03 6.94
N VAL A 488 -36.99 -9.12 5.87
CA VAL A 488 -37.27 -9.95 4.70
C VAL A 488 -36.02 -10.77 4.34
N ALA A 489 -36.03 -12.08 4.56
CA ALA A 489 -34.84 -12.88 4.31
C ALA A 489 -34.43 -12.91 2.82
N LEU A 490 -35.36 -13.25 1.93
CA LEU A 490 -35.16 -13.20 0.49
C LEU A 490 -36.27 -12.38 -0.18
N TRP A 491 -35.87 -11.31 -0.87
CA TRP A 491 -36.76 -10.46 -1.67
C TRP A 491 -36.40 -10.59 -3.15
N CYS A 492 -37.29 -11.21 -3.92
CA CYS A 492 -37.13 -11.42 -5.36
C CYS A 492 -38.07 -10.51 -6.17
N THR A 493 -37.48 -9.78 -7.12
CA THR A 493 -38.20 -8.99 -8.13
C THR A 493 -37.74 -9.44 -9.51
N SER A 494 -38.64 -9.97 -10.34
CA SER A 494 -38.32 -10.34 -11.74
C SER A 494 -37.09 -11.28 -11.84
N SER A 495 -36.90 -12.20 -10.88
CA SER A 495 -35.65 -12.94 -10.72
C SER A 495 -35.88 -14.45 -10.60
N PRO A 496 -35.61 -15.25 -11.65
CA PRO A 496 -35.81 -16.70 -11.65
C PRO A 496 -34.62 -17.40 -10.99
N MET A 497 -34.42 -17.16 -9.69
CA MET A 497 -33.36 -17.80 -8.90
C MET A 497 -33.69 -19.25 -8.57
N GLU A 498 -32.70 -20.13 -8.60
CA GLU A 498 -32.77 -21.47 -8.03
C GLU A 498 -32.34 -21.43 -6.57
N VAL A 499 -33.23 -21.75 -5.64
CA VAL A 499 -32.94 -21.69 -4.20
C VAL A 499 -33.16 -23.05 -3.57
N HIS A 500 -32.09 -23.64 -3.03
CA HIS A 500 -32.19 -24.94 -2.38
C HIS A 500 -31.16 -25.15 -1.27
N ARG A 501 -31.53 -25.96 -0.28
CA ARG A 501 -30.72 -26.21 0.92
C ARG A 501 -30.39 -24.92 1.69
N VAL A 502 -31.34 -23.99 1.72
CA VAL A 502 -31.27 -22.76 2.51
C VAL A 502 -32.15 -22.89 3.75
N VAL A 503 -31.63 -22.42 4.89
CA VAL A 503 -32.37 -22.36 6.15
C VAL A 503 -32.90 -20.94 6.36
N PHE A 504 -34.23 -20.80 6.36
CA PHE A 504 -34.92 -19.56 6.73
C PHE A 504 -35.41 -19.70 8.16
N LYS A 505 -34.73 -19.04 9.12
CA LYS A 505 -35.05 -19.18 10.55
C LYS A 505 -35.36 -17.86 11.25
N GLY A 506 -36.54 -17.74 11.84
CA GLY A 506 -36.86 -16.64 12.76
C GLY A 506 -36.90 -15.26 12.09
N ASN A 507 -37.27 -15.20 10.82
CA ASN A 507 -37.43 -13.95 10.06
C ASN A 507 -38.87 -13.43 10.19
N GLU A 508 -39.08 -12.12 10.00
CA GLU A 508 -40.45 -11.58 9.91
C GLU A 508 -41.13 -12.10 8.64
N LEU A 509 -40.43 -12.06 7.50
CA LEU A 509 -40.85 -12.67 6.25
C LEU A 509 -39.69 -13.46 5.63
N ALA A 510 -39.88 -14.76 5.39
CA ALA A 510 -38.81 -15.57 4.78
C ALA A 510 -38.65 -15.31 3.26
N LEU A 511 -39.75 -15.12 2.52
CA LEU A 511 -39.70 -14.90 1.08
C LEU A 511 -40.75 -13.86 0.64
N LEU A 512 -40.30 -12.85 -0.10
CA LEU A 512 -41.14 -11.89 -0.81
C LEU A 512 -40.90 -12.01 -2.31
N CYS A 513 -41.97 -12.21 -3.08
CA CYS A 513 -41.94 -12.14 -4.54
C CYS A 513 -42.93 -11.09 -5.02
N ASP A 514 -42.46 -10.06 -5.70
CA ASP A 514 -43.29 -8.93 -6.13
C ASP A 514 -43.50 -8.80 -7.64
N ASP A 515 -42.73 -9.55 -8.45
CA ASP A 515 -42.82 -9.48 -9.91
C ASP A 515 -42.34 -10.78 -10.56
N VAL A 516 -42.72 -11.00 -11.82
CA VAL A 516 -42.37 -12.18 -12.63
C VAL A 516 -41.18 -11.92 -13.55
N PRO A 517 -40.33 -12.92 -13.86
CA PRO A 517 -40.43 -14.33 -13.49
C PRO A 517 -40.10 -14.61 -12.02
N LEU A 518 -40.72 -15.65 -11.47
CA LEU A 518 -40.59 -16.07 -10.08
C LEU A 518 -39.40 -17.01 -9.85
N PRO A 519 -38.81 -17.03 -8.63
CA PRO A 519 -37.79 -18.00 -8.25
C PRO A 519 -38.37 -19.41 -8.09
N PHE A 520 -37.51 -20.43 -8.21
CA PHE A 520 -37.83 -21.82 -7.90
C PHE A 520 -37.18 -22.23 -6.58
N LEU A 521 -37.98 -22.59 -5.58
CA LEU A 521 -37.48 -22.97 -4.26
C LEU A 521 -37.84 -24.41 -3.91
N SER A 522 -36.84 -25.25 -3.68
CA SER A 522 -37.05 -26.63 -3.23
C SER A 522 -35.96 -27.09 -2.25
N PHE A 523 -36.27 -28.07 -1.40
CA PHE A 523 -35.35 -28.60 -0.39
C PHE A 523 -34.78 -27.55 0.57
N ASN A 524 -35.59 -26.57 0.96
CA ASN A 524 -35.26 -25.56 1.98
C ASN A 524 -35.96 -25.84 3.31
N SER A 525 -35.51 -25.17 4.37
CA SER A 525 -36.02 -25.35 5.73
C SER A 525 -36.61 -24.03 6.26
N PHE A 526 -37.92 -24.00 6.51
CA PHE A 526 -38.64 -22.82 7.02
C PHE A 526 -39.01 -23.01 8.50
N LEU A 527 -38.24 -22.38 9.38
CA LEU A 527 -38.33 -22.56 10.83
C LEU A 527 -38.64 -21.24 11.52
N GLU A 528 -39.61 -21.25 12.44
CA GLU A 528 -39.84 -20.11 13.35
C GLU A 528 -40.10 -18.73 12.70
N ASN A 529 -40.30 -18.64 11.38
CA ASN A 529 -40.62 -17.38 10.70
C ASN A 529 -42.06 -16.91 11.04
N VAL A 530 -42.27 -15.59 11.10
CA VAL A 530 -43.61 -15.01 11.29
C VAL A 530 -44.49 -15.30 10.08
N LEU A 531 -44.00 -14.99 8.87
CA LEU A 531 -44.55 -15.44 7.59
C LEU A 531 -43.49 -16.19 6.77
N CYS A 532 -43.90 -17.24 6.06
CA CYS A 532 -42.99 -18.07 5.28
C CYS A 532 -42.88 -17.60 3.82
N ALA A 533 -43.97 -17.17 3.20
CA ALA A 533 -43.92 -16.58 1.88
C ALA A 533 -45.06 -15.59 1.66
N ARG A 534 -44.76 -14.52 0.93
CA ARG A 534 -45.74 -13.58 0.39
C ARG A 534 -45.46 -13.42 -1.10
N ASN A 535 -46.41 -13.85 -1.93
CA ASN A 535 -46.37 -13.67 -3.37
C ASN A 535 -47.42 -12.63 -3.77
N ILE A 536 -46.98 -11.47 -4.27
CA ILE A 536 -47.87 -10.42 -4.79
C ILE A 536 -47.78 -10.29 -6.32
N SER A 537 -47.05 -11.18 -6.98
CA SER A 537 -46.96 -11.24 -8.44
C SER A 537 -48.23 -11.83 -9.08
N SER A 538 -48.27 -11.82 -10.42
CA SER A 538 -49.38 -12.40 -11.20
C SER A 538 -49.40 -13.93 -11.24
N ASP A 539 -48.27 -14.58 -11.00
CA ASP A 539 -48.08 -16.02 -11.24
C ASP A 539 -48.08 -16.83 -9.94
N VAL A 540 -48.28 -18.14 -10.05
CA VAL A 540 -48.24 -19.04 -8.89
C VAL A 540 -46.80 -19.37 -8.54
N LEU A 541 -46.41 -19.07 -7.29
CA LEU A 541 -45.08 -19.40 -6.76
C LEU A 541 -45.02 -20.88 -6.35
N ASP A 542 -44.03 -21.62 -6.87
CA ASP A 542 -43.82 -23.03 -6.53
C ASP A 542 -42.84 -23.18 -5.35
N LEU A 543 -43.38 -23.60 -4.21
CA LEU A 543 -42.67 -23.93 -2.96
C LEU A 543 -42.82 -25.41 -2.59
N ARG A 544 -43.12 -26.30 -3.54
CA ARG A 544 -43.17 -27.74 -3.28
C ARG A 544 -41.79 -28.27 -2.85
N ASN A 545 -41.80 -29.41 -2.18
CA ASN A 545 -40.58 -30.09 -1.71
C ASN A 545 -39.73 -29.27 -0.75
N ASN A 546 -40.32 -28.33 0.00
CA ASN A 546 -39.66 -27.68 1.14
C ASN A 546 -40.11 -28.29 2.46
N TRP A 547 -39.33 -28.09 3.52
CA TRP A 547 -39.65 -28.53 4.87
C TRP A 547 -40.14 -27.36 5.73
N TRP A 548 -41.30 -27.52 6.34
CA TRP A 548 -41.96 -26.48 7.14
C TRP A 548 -41.87 -26.76 8.65
N GLY A 549 -40.89 -27.54 9.09
CA GLY A 549 -40.78 -28.04 10.46
C GLY A 549 -41.82 -29.13 10.75
N LYS A 550 -42.18 -29.29 12.04
CA LYS A 550 -43.20 -30.26 12.48
C LYS A 550 -44.65 -29.75 12.33
N ARG A 551 -44.88 -28.75 11.46
CA ARG A 551 -46.19 -28.12 11.27
C ARG A 551 -47.15 -29.03 10.52
N SER A 552 -48.43 -28.96 10.89
CA SER A 552 -49.55 -29.53 10.15
C SER A 552 -49.89 -28.71 8.90
N ALA A 553 -50.59 -29.31 7.93
CA ALA A 553 -50.98 -28.64 6.69
C ALA A 553 -51.74 -27.29 6.90
N PRO A 554 -52.71 -27.17 7.83
CA PRO A 554 -53.35 -25.88 8.11
C PRO A 554 -52.39 -24.82 8.68
N GLU A 555 -51.43 -25.23 9.51
CA GLU A 555 -50.42 -24.32 10.06
C GLU A 555 -49.44 -23.83 9.00
N VAL A 556 -49.12 -24.67 7.99
CA VAL A 556 -48.32 -24.24 6.83
C VAL A 556 -49.11 -23.25 5.99
N SER A 557 -50.35 -23.56 5.62
CA SER A 557 -51.19 -22.68 4.80
C SER A 557 -51.41 -21.31 5.43
N ALA A 558 -51.52 -21.22 6.76
CA ALA A 558 -51.70 -19.95 7.47
C ALA A 558 -50.46 -19.04 7.44
N LYS A 559 -49.31 -19.52 6.95
CA LYS A 559 -48.03 -18.80 6.86
C LYS A 559 -47.68 -18.38 5.44
N LEU A 560 -48.58 -18.60 4.48
CA LEU A 560 -48.40 -18.31 3.06
C LEU A 560 -49.46 -17.30 2.61
N GLU A 561 -49.05 -16.28 1.88
CA GLU A 561 -49.91 -15.24 1.34
C GLU A 561 -49.78 -15.16 -0.19
N GLY A 562 -50.92 -15.04 -0.87
CA GLY A 562 -50.99 -14.95 -2.33
C GLY A 562 -51.01 -16.31 -3.04
N PRO A 563 -50.89 -16.33 -4.38
CA PRO A 563 -50.93 -17.56 -5.17
C PRO A 563 -49.65 -18.37 -4.97
N VAL A 564 -49.72 -19.43 -4.14
CA VAL A 564 -48.58 -20.28 -3.77
C VAL A 564 -48.99 -21.76 -3.84
N GLU A 565 -48.19 -22.56 -4.54
CA GLU A 565 -48.26 -24.01 -4.51
C GLU A 565 -47.17 -24.55 -3.59
N TRP A 566 -47.52 -25.38 -2.61
CA TRP A 566 -46.60 -25.82 -1.54
C TRP A 566 -46.71 -27.31 -1.22
N SER A 567 -47.64 -28.01 -1.88
CA SER A 567 -47.87 -29.44 -1.68
C SER A 567 -47.44 -30.25 -2.91
N PRO A 568 -46.69 -31.35 -2.74
CA PRO A 568 -46.28 -31.97 -1.48
C PRO A 568 -45.13 -31.21 -0.79
N PHE A 569 -44.98 -31.43 0.52
CA PHE A 569 -43.89 -30.89 1.34
C PHE A 569 -43.10 -32.02 2.04
N LEU A 570 -41.86 -31.72 2.41
CA LEU A 570 -40.94 -32.70 3.02
C LEU A 570 -41.36 -33.06 4.44
N THR A 571 -41.00 -34.27 4.87
CA THR A 571 -41.21 -34.76 6.25
C THR A 571 -39.95 -34.71 7.12
N TYR A 572 -38.81 -34.32 6.55
CA TYR A 572 -37.51 -34.23 7.21
C TYR A 572 -36.78 -32.94 6.84
N ASP A 573 -35.81 -32.54 7.66
CA ASP A 573 -34.96 -31.36 7.43
C ASP A 573 -33.93 -31.60 6.32
N PRO A 574 -34.02 -30.94 5.15
CA PRO A 574 -33.00 -31.05 4.11
C PRO A 574 -31.64 -30.47 4.55
N ALA A 575 -31.61 -29.47 5.44
CA ALA A 575 -30.36 -28.89 5.94
C ALA A 575 -29.65 -29.84 6.93
N GLY A 576 -30.42 -30.65 7.67
CA GLY A 576 -29.90 -31.70 8.56
C GLY A 576 -29.12 -32.81 7.84
N GLN A 577 -29.31 -32.95 6.52
CA GLN A 577 -28.59 -33.93 5.70
C GLN A 577 -27.28 -33.38 5.09
N MET A 578 -26.98 -32.11 5.29
CA MET A 578 -25.75 -31.48 4.78
C MET A 578 -24.55 -31.88 5.64
N GLY A 579 -23.44 -32.26 5.00
CA GLY A 579 -22.15 -32.46 5.67
C GLY A 579 -21.28 -31.20 5.65
N VAL A 580 -20.25 -31.16 6.49
CA VAL A 580 -19.20 -30.12 6.45
C VAL A 580 -18.49 -30.13 5.09
N ARG A 581 -18.28 -28.95 4.49
CA ARG A 581 -17.55 -28.80 3.23
C ARG A 581 -16.12 -28.35 3.49
N PHE A 582 -15.16 -29.07 2.95
CA PHE A 582 -13.76 -28.67 2.99
C PHE A 582 -13.40 -27.90 1.71
N GLY A 583 -12.85 -26.70 1.86
CA GLY A 583 -12.38 -25.87 0.76
C GLY A 583 -10.95 -26.21 0.33
N GLU A 584 -10.46 -25.54 -0.71
CA GLU A 584 -9.09 -25.74 -1.18
C GLU A 584 -8.06 -25.12 -0.23
N ALA A 585 -6.93 -25.82 -0.05
CA ALA A 585 -5.80 -25.26 0.68
C ALA A 585 -5.16 -24.12 -0.14
N PHE A 586 -4.86 -23.00 0.51
CA PHE A 586 -4.25 -21.86 -0.16
C PHE A 586 -3.20 -21.14 0.72
N PRO A 587 -2.05 -20.69 0.16
CA PRO A 587 -1.58 -21.02 -1.18
C PRO A 587 -1.22 -22.50 -1.29
N ASN A 588 -1.39 -23.07 -2.49
CA ASN A 588 -0.95 -24.43 -2.79
C ASN A 588 -0.55 -24.50 -4.27
N PRO A 589 0.75 -24.57 -4.60
CA PRO A 589 1.91 -24.70 -3.69
C PRO A 589 2.14 -23.49 -2.77
N SER A 590 2.77 -23.69 -1.61
CA SER A 590 3.12 -22.62 -0.64
C SER A 590 4.61 -22.63 -0.28
N SER A 591 5.19 -21.45 -0.05
CA SER A 591 6.53 -21.27 0.52
C SER A 591 6.53 -20.92 2.00
N GLY A 592 5.35 -20.86 2.63
CA GLY A 592 5.15 -20.36 3.98
C GLY A 592 3.89 -20.89 4.64
N GLU A 593 3.08 -19.97 5.18
CA GLU A 593 1.80 -20.31 5.83
C GLU A 593 0.80 -20.85 4.81
N VAL A 594 -0.06 -21.77 5.23
CA VAL A 594 -1.15 -22.37 4.45
C VAL A 594 -2.45 -22.27 5.24
N SER A 595 -3.51 -21.84 4.57
CA SER A 595 -4.86 -21.77 5.12
C SER A 595 -5.73 -22.91 4.60
N PHE A 596 -6.53 -23.49 5.51
CA PHE A 596 -7.47 -24.59 5.28
C PHE A 596 -8.89 -24.12 5.61
N PRO A 597 -9.63 -23.61 4.62
CA PRO A 597 -11.00 -23.15 4.82
C PRO A 597 -12.00 -24.31 4.84
N PHE A 598 -13.03 -24.23 5.68
CA PHE A 598 -14.16 -25.16 5.66
C PHE A 598 -15.46 -24.52 6.17
N GLN A 599 -16.59 -25.10 5.76
CA GLN A 599 -17.94 -24.64 6.09
C GLN A 599 -18.69 -25.69 6.89
N VAL A 600 -19.11 -25.35 8.11
CA VAL A 600 -19.98 -26.18 8.95
C VAL A 600 -21.45 -25.81 8.68
N PRO A 601 -22.34 -26.78 8.37
CA PRO A 601 -23.72 -26.50 8.00
C PRO A 601 -24.56 -26.07 9.21
N TRP A 602 -25.54 -25.19 8.96
CA TRP A 602 -26.53 -24.75 9.96
C TRP A 602 -27.69 -25.75 10.08
N ALA A 603 -27.39 -27.00 10.44
CA ALA A 603 -28.40 -28.03 10.72
C ALA A 603 -29.09 -27.81 12.09
N ALA A 604 -30.35 -28.26 12.22
CA ALA A 604 -31.07 -28.31 13.48
C ALA A 604 -30.51 -29.42 14.41
N GLY A 605 -29.34 -29.22 15.04
CA GLY A 605 -28.75 -30.27 15.89
C GLY A 605 -27.45 -30.00 16.66
N GLY A 606 -26.77 -28.86 16.50
CA GLY A 606 -25.52 -28.54 17.21
C GLY A 606 -24.25 -28.63 16.36
N GLY A 607 -23.10 -28.30 16.95
CA GLY A 607 -21.80 -28.20 16.26
C GLY A 607 -21.24 -29.53 15.73
N TRP A 608 -20.31 -29.44 14.78
CA TRP A 608 -19.64 -30.60 14.17
C TRP A 608 -18.24 -30.76 14.73
N ARG A 609 -17.85 -31.99 15.12
CA ARG A 609 -16.44 -32.25 15.47
C ARG A 609 -15.62 -32.28 14.18
N VAL A 610 -14.61 -31.43 14.07
CA VAL A 610 -13.69 -31.38 12.93
C VAL A 610 -12.28 -31.66 13.42
N LYS A 611 -11.59 -32.57 12.73
CA LYS A 611 -10.18 -32.87 12.95
C LYS A 611 -9.40 -32.67 11.66
N ILE A 612 -8.36 -31.83 11.71
CA ILE A 612 -7.48 -31.55 10.58
C ILE A 612 -6.07 -32.02 10.94
N THR A 613 -5.55 -32.97 10.17
CA THR A 613 -4.23 -33.57 10.41
C THR A 613 -3.36 -33.45 9.18
N VAL A 614 -2.13 -32.96 9.34
CA VAL A 614 -1.13 -32.93 8.27
C VAL A 614 -0.26 -34.18 8.38
N TRP A 615 -0.11 -34.88 7.26
CA TRP A 615 0.67 -36.10 7.12
C TRP A 615 1.80 -35.90 6.12
N ASP A 616 2.95 -36.52 6.36
CA ASP A 616 3.98 -36.66 5.33
C ASP A 616 3.62 -37.79 4.34
N ILE A 617 4.38 -37.90 3.24
CA ILE A 617 4.15 -38.95 2.24
C ILE A 617 4.37 -40.38 2.75
N TRP A 618 5.02 -40.54 3.91
CA TRP A 618 5.22 -41.84 4.55
C TRP A 618 4.09 -42.17 5.55
N GLY A 619 3.06 -41.33 5.64
CA GLY A 619 1.93 -41.51 6.53
C GLY A 619 2.21 -41.18 7.99
N ARG A 620 3.30 -40.46 8.29
CA ARG A 620 3.59 -40.00 9.66
C ARG A 620 2.88 -38.67 9.91
N THR A 621 2.28 -38.54 11.09
CA THR A 621 1.67 -37.27 11.53
C THR A 621 2.75 -36.21 11.67
N VAL A 622 2.59 -35.13 10.94
CA VAL A 622 3.43 -33.93 11.05
C VAL A 622 2.90 -33.05 12.17
N LYS A 623 1.59 -32.77 12.15
CA LYS A 623 0.89 -31.93 13.13
C LYS A 623 -0.62 -32.17 13.08
N VAL A 624 -1.27 -32.18 14.24
CA VAL A 624 -2.73 -32.04 14.32
C VAL A 624 -3.03 -30.55 14.48
N LEU A 625 -3.69 -29.96 13.48
CA LEU A 625 -3.97 -28.52 13.49
C LEU A 625 -5.16 -28.20 14.38
N GLU A 626 -6.20 -29.04 14.33
CA GLU A 626 -7.43 -28.90 15.10
C GLU A 626 -8.03 -30.29 15.37
N ASP A 627 -8.67 -30.46 16.54
CA ASP A 627 -9.54 -31.61 16.89
C ASP A 627 -10.56 -31.14 17.93
N ARG A 628 -11.62 -30.46 17.48
CA ARG A 628 -12.64 -29.88 18.37
C ARG A 628 -14.00 -29.77 17.68
N VAL A 629 -15.02 -29.43 18.47
CA VAL A 629 -16.36 -29.11 17.95
C VAL A 629 -16.38 -27.67 17.45
N PHE A 630 -16.76 -27.50 16.19
CA PHE A 630 -17.00 -26.21 15.55
C PHE A 630 -18.51 -25.95 15.48
N GLY A 631 -18.90 -24.74 15.85
CA GLY A 631 -20.25 -24.27 15.58
C GLY A 631 -20.50 -24.11 14.07
N PRO A 632 -21.77 -24.00 13.65
CA PRO A 632 -22.11 -23.58 12.29
C PRO A 632 -21.36 -22.29 11.92
N GLY A 633 -20.79 -22.21 10.71
CA GLY A 633 -19.87 -21.13 10.37
C GLY A 633 -18.84 -21.48 9.31
N TYR A 634 -18.28 -20.45 8.68
CA TYR A 634 -17.04 -20.58 7.91
C TYR A 634 -15.85 -20.51 8.88
N HIS A 635 -14.89 -21.40 8.71
CA HIS A 635 -13.72 -21.48 9.58
C HIS A 635 -12.47 -21.58 8.72
N VAL A 636 -11.39 -20.94 9.16
CA VAL A 636 -10.08 -21.04 8.52
C VAL A 636 -9.07 -21.50 9.55
N VAL A 637 -8.42 -22.62 9.24
CA VAL A 637 -7.32 -23.15 10.07
C VAL A 637 -6.01 -22.88 9.36
N ARG A 638 -5.03 -22.32 10.07
CA ARG A 638 -3.72 -21.94 9.51
C ARG A 638 -2.62 -22.89 9.97
N TRP A 639 -1.70 -23.17 9.06
CA TRP A 639 -0.48 -23.93 9.34
C TRP A 639 0.75 -23.16 8.88
N ASP A 640 1.70 -22.96 9.78
CA ASP A 640 2.95 -22.24 9.58
C ASP A 640 4.08 -23.10 8.97
N GLY A 641 3.75 -24.31 8.52
CA GLY A 641 4.72 -25.26 7.99
C GLY A 641 5.63 -25.87 9.05
N ARG A 642 5.24 -25.91 10.32
CA ARG A 642 6.04 -26.54 11.40
C ARG A 642 5.42 -27.84 11.90
N ASP A 643 6.27 -28.76 12.38
CA ASP A 643 5.84 -29.97 13.07
C ASP A 643 5.34 -29.67 14.51
N GLU A 644 4.88 -30.69 15.25
CA GLU A 644 4.50 -30.58 16.67
C GLU A 644 5.62 -30.01 17.56
N GLY A 645 6.88 -30.25 17.19
CA GLY A 645 8.05 -29.75 17.93
C GLY A 645 8.44 -28.31 17.58
N GLY A 646 7.66 -27.61 16.74
CA GLY A 646 7.95 -26.24 16.30
C GLY A 646 9.10 -26.16 15.27
N ARG A 647 9.55 -27.27 14.70
CA ARG A 647 10.59 -27.29 13.67
C ARG A 647 9.97 -27.15 12.30
N LYS A 648 10.60 -26.36 11.43
CA LYS A 648 10.17 -26.23 10.03
C LYS A 648 10.31 -27.56 9.31
N VAL A 649 9.25 -27.98 8.62
CA VAL A 649 9.27 -29.19 7.77
C VAL A 649 9.93 -28.91 6.42
N ALA A 650 10.44 -29.94 5.74
CA ALA A 650 11.12 -29.82 4.45
C ALA A 650 10.18 -29.41 3.30
N SER A 651 10.76 -28.97 2.16
CA SER A 651 10.02 -28.87 0.90
C SER A 651 9.55 -30.24 0.46
N GLY A 652 8.33 -30.36 -0.06
CA GLY A 652 7.77 -31.65 -0.44
C GLY A 652 6.25 -31.69 -0.51
N ARG A 653 5.72 -32.90 -0.73
CA ARG A 653 4.29 -33.20 -0.73
C ARG A 653 3.83 -33.58 0.67
N TYR A 654 2.66 -33.11 1.05
CA TYR A 654 1.98 -33.43 2.30
C TYR A 654 0.53 -33.79 1.99
N VAL A 655 -0.07 -34.64 2.82
CA VAL A 655 -1.50 -34.97 2.75
C VAL A 655 -2.19 -34.32 3.94
N VAL A 656 -3.25 -33.57 3.67
CA VAL A 656 -4.09 -33.00 4.72
C VAL A 656 -5.35 -33.84 4.81
N GLU A 657 -5.54 -34.50 5.95
CA GLU A 657 -6.75 -35.26 6.27
C GLU A 657 -7.73 -34.37 7.02
N PHE A 658 -8.97 -34.37 6.55
CA PHE A 658 -10.09 -33.62 7.12
C PHE A 658 -11.21 -34.60 7.50
N VAL A 659 -11.36 -34.81 8.81
CA VAL A 659 -12.36 -35.72 9.40
C VAL A 659 -13.46 -34.91 10.07
N THR A 660 -14.71 -35.26 9.81
CA THR A 660 -15.88 -34.57 10.34
C THR A 660 -16.83 -35.58 10.98
N CYS A 661 -17.39 -35.27 12.14
CA CYS A 661 -18.42 -36.08 12.79
C CYS A 661 -19.62 -35.18 13.11
N GLY A 662 -20.77 -35.51 12.52
CA GLY A 662 -22.00 -34.74 12.68
C GLY A 662 -22.77 -35.08 13.96
N PRO A 663 -23.80 -34.29 14.31
CA PRO A 663 -24.64 -34.53 15.48
C PRO A 663 -25.32 -35.91 15.50
N GLU A 664 -25.61 -36.45 14.31
CA GLU A 664 -26.18 -37.79 14.08
C GLU A 664 -25.14 -38.92 14.31
N GLY A 665 -23.88 -38.58 14.62
CA GLY A 665 -22.78 -39.55 14.82
C GLY A 665 -22.12 -40.05 13.53
N LEU A 666 -22.49 -39.51 12.36
CA LEU A 666 -21.91 -39.91 11.07
C LEU A 666 -20.52 -39.28 10.88
N GLU A 667 -19.49 -40.12 10.75
CA GLU A 667 -18.14 -39.69 10.40
C GLU A 667 -17.93 -39.64 8.87
N ARG A 668 -17.34 -38.55 8.36
CA ARG A 668 -16.87 -38.43 6.98
C ARG A 668 -15.39 -38.03 6.95
N ARG A 669 -14.64 -38.61 6.02
CA ARG A 669 -13.23 -38.30 5.78
C ARG A 669 -13.03 -37.77 4.38
N SER A 670 -12.21 -36.74 4.26
CA SER A 670 -11.75 -36.18 2.99
C SER A 670 -10.28 -35.82 3.12
N GLY A 671 -9.59 -35.62 1.99
CA GLY A 671 -8.21 -35.18 2.02
C GLY A 671 -7.81 -34.43 0.77
N LEU A 672 -6.78 -33.60 0.90
CA LEU A 672 -6.16 -32.87 -0.19
C LEU A 672 -4.64 -33.02 -0.17
N VAL A 673 -4.02 -32.78 -1.32
CA VAL A 673 -2.56 -32.79 -1.47
C VAL A 673 -2.04 -31.36 -1.37
N LEU A 674 -1.07 -31.14 -0.50
CA LEU A 674 -0.40 -29.87 -0.28
C LEU A 674 1.06 -29.94 -0.75
N PHE A 675 1.53 -28.89 -1.43
CA PHE A 675 2.90 -28.75 -1.90
C PHE A 675 3.61 -27.62 -1.15
N LEU A 676 4.73 -27.92 -0.48
CA LEU A 676 5.60 -26.91 0.14
C LEU A 676 6.89 -26.71 -0.66
N ILE A 677 7.24 -25.45 -0.94
CA ILE A 677 8.42 -25.00 -1.70
C ILE A 677 9.18 -23.97 -0.85
N ARG A 678 10.17 -24.41 -0.08
CA ARG A 678 11.07 -23.53 0.69
C ARG A 678 12.36 -23.19 -0.02
#